data_AF-A0A518FZI0-F1
#
_entry.id   AF-A0A518FZI0-F1
#
_cell.length_a   1.000
_cell.length_b   1.000
_cell.length_c   1.000
_cell.angle_alpha   90.00
_cell.angle_beta   90.00
_cell.angle_gamma   90.00
#
_symmetry.space_group_name_H-M   'P 1'
#
loop_
_entity.id
_entity.type
_entity.pdbx_description
1 polymer ?
#
loop_
_entity_poly.entity_id
_entity_poly.type
_entity_poly.pdbx_seq_one_letter_code
_entity_poly.pdbx_strand_id
1 'polypeptide(L)'
;MHTRRRSLKDTLSWGLGLLVVVGGIAAAITCLPSLRTETPQELSDPNLENWQTEYDKGDLSKLSAALFPIVSEDFSLESDANAALFLLALKCERRLNHQVEFGQLVELVGYELAIAPQVANEQRLLRAQSGDFEQPPEAELERLLDAGVEFPEAAPAVVQGALFANDLDAAHKIFKRWQKDAAAAEQSTKSNQLRIYAALLLSRGETAGAADALREAIRLSPRNELAYLALAELYAQPRFLDTTKARAILEYFAVHFPQNREASIRLSQARRQGGDASLARELFDGEPTDPLALFELAEVELDLGNYADSLGHLAQTQLAGIEDFRNLADQAFRLNFQGQHSASLPMMQRVTDIATTLALSGQPTLAHQVFETNFERVARMRRYGDLIGKQAMYPGDSGLAAAIAAVADLSNPPPIAPPRKMIAADTEALSLPGYALYSELCATCHGESGAGNGRAARHLFPAPRNFRSEPLRIVSASNGLGTDDDVIRSIRHGQAGSSMPAFPLLSASDLEQLIAVLRAFQRTGLREQYQAEANSLAEQEEASAGAPAGSDSGIESLGSESSEKEMEAWVVARSAPLPPLAAPDFSPATPSAIAAGEQLYHQVGCAGCHSLSDSAPLVLADSLGRPVVSRDLRSAPLRGGDSPADLYYRITVGLPGTPHPSLTSLGAAEIENLIHFVGSLRTPELEQTTNADRLRQIFPRQSPP
;
A
#
# COMPACT_ATOMS: atom_id res chain seq x y z
N MET A 1 -8.31 1.07 -64.89
CA MET A 1 -8.74 1.17 -63.49
C MET A 1 -8.86 -0.23 -62.91
N HIS A 2 -7.78 -0.75 -62.34
CA HIS A 2 -7.78 -2.00 -61.55
C HIS A 2 -7.09 -1.70 -60.23
N THR A 3 -7.86 -1.24 -59.24
CA THR A 3 -7.42 -1.17 -57.85
C THR A 3 -7.66 -2.53 -57.21
N ARG A 4 -6.57 -3.23 -56.89
CA ARG A 4 -6.58 -4.43 -56.06
C ARG A 4 -7.18 -4.07 -54.70
N ARG A 5 -8.31 -4.71 -54.33
CA ARG A 5 -8.77 -4.77 -52.94
C ARG A 5 -7.72 -5.55 -52.15
N ARG A 6 -6.97 -4.88 -51.26
CA ARG A 6 -6.28 -5.56 -50.16
C ARG A 6 -7.35 -6.14 -49.23
N SER A 7 -7.15 -7.38 -48.81
CA SER A 7 -8.07 -8.11 -47.93
C SER A 7 -8.09 -7.44 -46.56
N LEU A 8 -9.24 -7.40 -45.88
CA LEU A 8 -9.35 -6.93 -44.48
C LEU A 8 -8.39 -7.67 -43.54
N LYS A 9 -7.97 -8.90 -43.89
CA LYS A 9 -6.95 -9.67 -43.16
C LYS A 9 -5.56 -9.03 -43.25
N ASP A 10 -5.22 -8.40 -44.37
CA ASP A 10 -3.91 -7.77 -44.57
C ASP A 10 -3.79 -6.46 -43.77
N THR A 11 -4.89 -5.74 -43.55
CA THR A 11 -4.91 -4.52 -42.72
C THR A 11 -4.91 -4.84 -41.22
N LEU A 12 -5.53 -5.94 -40.81
CA LEU A 12 -5.51 -6.43 -39.42
C LEU A 12 -4.15 -7.02 -39.03
N SER A 13 -3.45 -7.72 -39.93
CA SER A 13 -2.10 -8.24 -39.64
C SER A 13 -1.04 -7.15 -39.53
N TRP A 14 -1.18 -6.04 -40.27
CA TRP A 14 -0.31 -4.87 -40.14
C TRP A 14 -0.56 -4.09 -38.84
N GLY A 15 -1.82 -4.02 -38.37
CA GLY A 15 -2.18 -3.39 -37.09
C GLY A 15 -1.69 -4.20 -35.88
N LEU A 16 -1.85 -5.52 -35.90
CA LEU A 16 -1.26 -6.42 -34.88
C LEU A 16 0.27 -6.40 -34.93
N GLY A 17 0.87 -6.43 -36.13
CA GLY A 17 2.32 -6.35 -36.29
C GLY A 17 2.91 -5.07 -35.71
N LEU A 18 2.24 -3.93 -35.86
CA LEU A 18 2.68 -2.66 -35.26
C LEU A 18 2.59 -2.69 -33.72
N LEU A 19 1.53 -3.26 -33.14
CA LEU A 19 1.35 -3.41 -31.68
C LEU A 19 2.35 -4.40 -31.06
N VAL A 20 2.62 -5.51 -31.73
CA VAL A 20 3.66 -6.49 -31.34
C VAL A 20 5.04 -5.87 -31.36
N VAL A 21 5.32 -5.05 -32.37
CA VAL A 21 6.60 -4.33 -32.53
C VAL A 21 6.74 -3.25 -31.46
N VAL A 22 5.71 -2.44 -31.18
CA VAL A 22 5.76 -1.40 -30.13
C VAL A 22 5.92 -2.02 -28.73
N GLY A 23 5.12 -3.05 -28.41
CA GLY A 23 5.16 -3.71 -27.10
C GLY A 23 6.44 -4.52 -26.88
N GLY A 24 6.90 -5.26 -27.89
CA GLY A 24 8.16 -6.02 -27.85
C GLY A 24 9.40 -5.12 -27.79
N ILE A 25 9.41 -4.00 -28.52
CA ILE A 25 10.50 -3.00 -28.45
C ILE A 25 10.56 -2.34 -27.06
N ALA A 26 9.43 -1.91 -26.50
CA ALA A 26 9.41 -1.25 -25.20
C ALA A 26 9.84 -2.19 -24.06
N ALA A 27 9.38 -3.45 -24.07
CA ALA A 27 9.76 -4.47 -23.09
C ALA A 27 11.23 -4.93 -23.25
N ALA A 28 11.73 -5.04 -24.49
CA ALA A 28 13.13 -5.37 -24.73
C ALA A 28 14.07 -4.23 -24.32
N ILE A 29 13.74 -2.97 -24.59
CA ILE A 29 14.58 -1.81 -24.23
C ILE A 29 14.69 -1.62 -22.73
N THR A 30 13.59 -1.83 -22.01
CA THR A 30 13.58 -1.74 -20.53
C THR A 30 14.38 -2.86 -19.85
N CYS A 31 14.67 -3.96 -20.55
CA CYS A 31 15.33 -5.12 -19.96
C CYS A 31 16.66 -5.53 -20.66
N LEU A 32 17.00 -4.92 -21.80
CA LEU A 32 18.30 -5.07 -22.48
C LEU A 32 19.51 -4.85 -21.53
N PRO A 33 19.47 -3.89 -20.59
CA PRO A 33 20.54 -3.72 -19.60
C PRO A 33 20.68 -4.90 -18.64
N SER A 34 19.55 -5.50 -18.21
CA SER A 34 19.46 -6.63 -17.28
C SER A 34 19.97 -7.96 -17.84
N LEU A 35 20.00 -8.09 -19.18
CA LEU A 35 20.43 -9.30 -19.89
C LEU A 35 21.89 -9.27 -20.35
N ARG A 36 22.59 -8.12 -20.33
CA ARG A 36 23.99 -8.03 -20.77
C ARG A 36 24.93 -8.61 -19.72
N THR A 37 25.05 -9.93 -19.75
CA THR A 37 26.10 -10.69 -19.10
C THR A 37 27.37 -10.82 -19.96
N GLU A 38 27.37 -10.44 -21.24
CA GLU A 38 28.50 -10.74 -22.14
C GLU A 38 29.35 -9.51 -22.52
N THR A 39 30.58 -9.80 -22.95
CA THR A 39 31.85 -9.09 -22.66
C THR A 39 32.04 -7.62 -23.13
N PRO A 40 33.07 -6.89 -22.63
CA PRO A 40 33.33 -5.47 -22.97
C PRO A 40 33.81 -5.17 -24.40
N GLN A 41 34.12 -6.16 -25.22
CA GLN A 41 34.90 -5.94 -26.45
C GLN A 41 34.06 -5.44 -27.65
N GLU A 42 32.73 -5.45 -27.54
CA GLU A 42 31.80 -5.01 -28.60
C GLU A 42 31.17 -3.63 -28.34
N LEU A 43 31.53 -2.96 -27.23
CA LEU A 43 31.04 -1.62 -26.91
C LEU A 43 31.72 -0.49 -27.72
N SER A 44 32.50 -0.82 -28.75
CA SER A 44 32.98 0.13 -29.75
C SER A 44 32.22 0.05 -31.08
N ASP A 45 31.08 -0.66 -31.13
CA ASP A 45 30.24 -0.68 -32.34
C ASP A 45 29.48 0.66 -32.51
N PRO A 46 29.72 1.42 -33.59
CA PRO A 46 28.98 2.66 -33.90
C PRO A 46 27.45 2.49 -33.97
N ASN A 47 26.94 1.26 -34.13
CA ASN A 47 25.51 0.98 -34.12
C ASN A 47 24.85 1.14 -32.73
N LEU A 48 25.64 1.11 -31.65
CA LEU A 48 25.16 1.23 -30.26
C LEU A 48 24.81 2.66 -29.81
N GLU A 49 25.37 3.71 -30.44
CA GLU A 49 24.92 5.10 -30.23
C GLU A 49 23.65 5.43 -31.01
N ASN A 50 23.34 4.63 -32.04
CA ASN A 50 22.28 4.92 -32.98
C ASN A 50 20.90 4.48 -32.47
N TRP A 51 20.78 3.38 -31.71
CA TRP A 51 19.48 2.90 -31.23
C TRP A 51 18.84 3.83 -30.19
N GLN A 52 19.62 4.37 -29.24
CA GLN A 52 19.11 5.31 -28.22
C GLN A 52 18.56 6.58 -28.88
N THR A 53 19.28 7.07 -29.89
CA THR A 53 18.89 8.24 -30.69
C THR A 53 17.60 7.99 -31.49
N GLU A 54 17.39 6.78 -32.02
CA GLU A 54 16.17 6.45 -32.76
C GLU A 54 14.99 6.08 -31.83
N TYR A 55 15.26 5.61 -30.60
CA TYR A 55 14.26 5.45 -29.53
C TYR A 55 13.68 6.79 -29.10
N ASP A 56 14.52 7.79 -28.82
CA ASP A 56 14.08 9.13 -28.42
C ASP A 56 13.28 9.84 -29.54
N LYS A 57 13.51 9.46 -30.80
CA LYS A 57 12.75 9.95 -31.97
C LYS A 57 11.46 9.18 -32.26
N GLY A 58 11.25 8.03 -31.62
CA GLY A 58 10.10 7.16 -31.86
C GLY A 58 10.09 6.43 -33.22
N ASP A 59 11.24 6.29 -33.90
CA ASP A 59 11.33 5.64 -35.22
C ASP A 59 11.57 4.12 -35.07
N LEU A 60 10.48 3.38 -34.81
CA LEU A 60 10.49 1.95 -34.50
C LEU A 60 11.11 1.05 -35.58
N SER A 61 11.06 1.48 -36.85
CA SER A 61 11.62 0.74 -37.98
C SER A 61 13.16 0.77 -37.95
N LYS A 62 13.73 1.94 -37.68
CA LYS A 62 15.19 2.10 -37.54
C LYS A 62 15.70 1.54 -36.23
N LEU A 63 14.90 1.62 -35.18
CA LEU A 63 15.21 1.02 -33.88
C LEU A 63 15.30 -0.51 -33.97
N SER A 64 14.33 -1.16 -34.62
CA SER A 64 14.37 -2.61 -34.92
C SER A 64 15.60 -2.97 -35.77
N ALA A 65 15.91 -2.19 -36.80
CA ALA A 65 17.09 -2.41 -37.64
C ALA A 65 18.43 -2.19 -36.91
N ALA A 66 18.49 -1.27 -35.95
CA ALA A 66 19.68 -1.00 -35.14
C ALA A 66 19.90 -2.05 -34.04
N LEU A 67 18.82 -2.61 -33.48
CA LEU A 67 18.87 -3.69 -32.50
C LEU A 67 19.08 -5.07 -33.15
N PHE A 68 18.72 -5.24 -34.43
CA PHE A 68 18.77 -6.55 -35.10
C PHE A 68 20.14 -7.24 -35.04
N PRO A 69 21.27 -6.61 -35.39
CA PRO A 69 22.57 -7.27 -35.35
C PRO A 69 22.97 -7.69 -33.93
N ILE A 70 22.54 -6.93 -32.93
CA ILE A 70 22.82 -7.15 -31.51
C ILE A 70 22.04 -8.36 -30.97
N VAL A 71 20.82 -8.59 -31.48
CA VAL A 71 19.92 -9.63 -30.97
C VAL A 71 19.92 -10.87 -31.88
N SER A 72 20.33 -10.78 -33.14
CA SER A 72 20.29 -11.93 -34.08
C SER A 72 21.31 -13.03 -33.79
N GLU A 73 22.45 -12.70 -33.18
CA GLU A 73 23.51 -13.68 -32.85
C GLU A 73 23.05 -14.67 -31.76
N ASP A 74 22.26 -14.21 -30.79
CA ASP A 74 21.77 -15.02 -29.66
C ASP A 74 20.67 -16.04 -30.02
N PHE A 75 19.94 -15.82 -31.12
CA PHE A 75 18.71 -16.57 -31.41
C PHE A 75 18.74 -17.39 -32.71
N SER A 76 19.85 -17.37 -33.47
CA SER A 76 19.98 -18.08 -34.76
C SER A 76 18.80 -17.82 -35.73
N LEU A 77 18.21 -16.62 -35.67
CA LEU A 77 17.11 -16.21 -36.53
C LEU A 77 17.67 -15.49 -37.75
N GLU A 78 17.77 -16.20 -38.88
CA GLU A 78 18.46 -15.71 -40.09
C GLU A 78 17.78 -14.49 -40.77
N SER A 79 16.57 -14.05 -40.38
CA SER A 79 15.89 -12.97 -41.12
C SER A 79 14.76 -12.16 -40.44
N ASP A 80 14.49 -12.27 -39.12
CA ASP A 80 13.37 -11.52 -38.49
C ASP A 80 13.76 -10.83 -37.17
N ALA A 81 14.03 -9.52 -37.26
CA ALA A 81 14.42 -8.67 -36.14
C ALA A 81 13.35 -8.51 -35.07
N ASN A 82 12.08 -8.50 -35.47
CA ASN A 82 10.99 -8.29 -34.54
C ASN A 82 10.76 -9.56 -33.70
N ALA A 83 10.92 -10.73 -34.32
CA ALA A 83 10.83 -12.01 -33.64
C ALA A 83 11.96 -12.20 -32.62
N ALA A 84 13.19 -11.82 -32.96
CA ALA A 84 14.34 -11.87 -32.05
C ALA A 84 14.15 -10.94 -30.83
N LEU A 85 13.71 -9.71 -31.07
CA LEU A 85 13.47 -8.73 -30.01
C LEU A 85 12.32 -9.13 -29.08
N PHE A 86 11.28 -9.74 -29.63
CA PHE A 86 10.18 -10.25 -28.85
C PHE A 86 10.58 -11.45 -27.97
N LEU A 87 11.36 -12.40 -28.50
CA LEU A 87 11.91 -13.51 -27.71
C LEU A 87 12.81 -13.00 -26.58
N LEU A 88 13.59 -11.95 -26.83
CA LEU A 88 14.39 -11.29 -25.81
C LEU A 88 13.51 -10.72 -24.69
N ALA A 89 12.42 -10.03 -25.05
CA ALA A 89 11.45 -9.51 -24.07
C ALA A 89 10.79 -10.64 -23.25
N LEU A 90 10.40 -11.76 -23.87
CA LEU A 90 9.87 -12.91 -23.13
C LEU A 90 10.90 -13.50 -22.16
N LYS A 91 12.14 -13.73 -22.60
CA LYS A 91 13.24 -14.21 -21.75
C LYS A 91 13.45 -13.29 -20.55
N CYS A 92 13.36 -12.00 -20.80
CA CYS A 92 13.44 -10.93 -19.80
C CYS A 92 12.37 -11.04 -18.72
N GLU A 93 11.10 -10.94 -19.11
CA GLU A 93 9.97 -10.99 -18.18
C GLU A 93 9.96 -12.32 -17.41
N ARG A 94 10.36 -13.43 -18.07
CA ARG A 94 10.55 -14.72 -17.39
C ARG A 94 11.65 -14.67 -16.32
N ARG A 95 12.84 -14.15 -16.63
CA ARG A 95 13.96 -14.09 -15.67
C ARG A 95 13.66 -13.18 -14.48
N LEU A 96 12.88 -12.12 -14.70
CA LEU A 96 12.34 -11.23 -13.66
C LEU A 96 11.15 -11.84 -12.91
N ASN A 97 10.60 -12.96 -13.40
CA ASN A 97 9.41 -13.63 -12.89
C ASN A 97 8.14 -12.77 -12.96
N HIS A 98 8.04 -11.90 -13.96
CA HIS A 98 6.87 -11.07 -14.27
C HIS A 98 5.84 -11.88 -15.09
N GLN A 99 5.13 -12.78 -14.40
CA GLN A 99 4.23 -13.74 -15.05
C GLN A 99 3.08 -13.11 -15.82
N VAL A 100 2.56 -11.96 -15.37
CA VAL A 100 1.42 -11.29 -16.01
C VAL A 100 1.86 -10.67 -17.33
N GLU A 101 2.94 -9.90 -17.29
CA GLU A 101 3.56 -9.23 -18.44
C GLU A 101 4.05 -10.26 -19.46
N PHE A 102 4.63 -11.37 -19.00
CA PHE A 102 4.98 -12.50 -19.85
C PHE A 102 3.75 -13.06 -20.58
N GLY A 103 2.63 -13.25 -19.87
CA GLY A 103 1.37 -13.72 -20.47
C GLY A 103 0.83 -12.76 -21.52
N GLN A 104 0.84 -11.45 -21.24
CA GLN A 104 0.42 -10.42 -22.19
C GLN A 104 1.30 -10.40 -23.45
N LEU A 105 2.61 -10.53 -23.29
CA LEU A 105 3.54 -10.66 -24.42
C LEU A 105 3.17 -11.88 -25.28
N VAL A 106 2.97 -13.05 -24.66
CA VAL A 106 2.56 -14.27 -25.38
C VAL A 106 1.26 -14.05 -26.17
N GLU A 107 0.27 -13.38 -25.59
CA GLU A 107 -1.00 -13.07 -26.26
C GLU A 107 -0.82 -12.11 -27.45
N LEU A 108 0.06 -11.12 -27.31
CA LEU A 108 0.37 -10.14 -28.36
C LEU A 108 0.90 -10.82 -29.63
N VAL A 109 1.76 -11.83 -29.51
CA VAL A 109 2.41 -12.48 -30.66
C VAL A 109 1.48 -13.34 -31.51
N GLY A 110 0.36 -13.79 -30.96
CA GLY A 110 -0.53 -14.71 -31.65
C GLY A 110 0.18 -16.02 -32.08
N TYR A 111 -0.56 -16.98 -32.61
CA TYR A 111 0.00 -18.28 -33.04
C TYR A 111 0.68 -18.24 -34.44
N GLU A 112 0.90 -17.06 -35.05
CA GLU A 112 1.31 -16.92 -36.45
C GLU A 112 2.75 -16.41 -36.67
N LEU A 113 3.71 -16.80 -35.82
CA LEU A 113 5.13 -16.46 -36.02
C LEU A 113 6.04 -17.71 -36.04
N ALA A 114 7.11 -17.63 -36.85
CA ALA A 114 8.14 -18.68 -37.01
C ALA A 114 8.94 -19.00 -35.72
N ILE A 115 8.65 -18.29 -34.62
CA ILE A 115 9.24 -18.44 -33.29
C ILE A 115 8.36 -19.22 -32.30
N ALA A 116 7.24 -19.80 -32.74
CA ALA A 116 6.34 -20.55 -31.87
C ALA A 116 7.03 -21.65 -31.01
N PRO A 117 8.02 -22.42 -31.53
CA PRO A 117 8.78 -23.36 -30.70
C PRO A 117 9.57 -22.69 -29.57
N GLN A 118 10.23 -21.55 -29.85
CA GLN A 118 11.00 -20.78 -28.87
C GLN A 118 10.09 -20.16 -27.80
N VAL A 119 8.93 -19.62 -28.20
CA VAL A 119 7.90 -19.14 -27.26
C VAL A 119 7.40 -20.26 -26.36
N ALA A 120 7.14 -21.45 -26.93
CA ALA A 120 6.73 -22.63 -26.15
C ALA A 120 7.82 -23.08 -25.16
N ASN A 121 9.09 -22.96 -25.52
CA ASN A 121 10.21 -23.23 -24.61
C ASN A 121 10.28 -22.22 -23.46
N GLU A 122 10.09 -20.92 -23.72
CA GLU A 122 10.01 -19.91 -22.65
C GLU A 122 8.81 -20.13 -21.72
N GLN A 123 7.66 -20.55 -22.25
CA GLN A 123 6.49 -20.93 -21.44
C GLN A 123 6.78 -22.16 -20.55
N ARG A 124 7.50 -23.16 -21.06
CA ARG A 124 7.94 -24.32 -20.27
C ARG A 124 8.93 -23.91 -19.18
N LEU A 125 9.90 -23.07 -19.51
CA LEU A 125 10.86 -22.53 -18.56
C LEU A 125 10.19 -21.71 -17.45
N LEU A 126 9.20 -20.88 -17.79
CA LEU A 126 8.43 -20.11 -16.79
C LEU A 126 7.68 -21.03 -15.83
N ARG A 127 7.00 -22.07 -16.35
CA ARG A 127 6.33 -23.09 -15.51
C ARG A 127 7.31 -23.78 -14.57
N ALA A 128 8.43 -24.27 -15.12
CA ALA A 128 9.49 -24.89 -14.33
C ALA A 128 10.03 -23.94 -13.26
N GLN A 129 10.32 -22.67 -13.59
CA GLN A 129 10.82 -21.66 -12.66
C GLN A 129 9.83 -21.34 -11.53
N SER A 130 8.53 -21.51 -11.79
CA SER A 130 7.45 -21.29 -10.83
C SER A 130 7.21 -22.50 -9.92
N GLY A 131 7.98 -23.58 -10.08
CA GLY A 131 7.80 -24.83 -9.33
C GLY A 131 6.58 -25.65 -9.76
N ASP A 132 5.94 -25.27 -10.87
CA ASP A 132 4.84 -26.03 -11.48
C ASP A 132 5.41 -27.18 -12.29
N PHE A 133 5.72 -28.28 -11.60
CA PHE A 133 6.32 -29.45 -12.20
C PHE A 133 5.29 -30.56 -12.44
N GLU A 134 5.21 -31.04 -13.68
CA GLU A 134 4.42 -32.23 -14.02
C GLU A 134 5.11 -33.54 -13.58
N GLN A 135 6.41 -33.49 -13.30
CA GLN A 135 7.28 -34.60 -12.90
C GLN A 135 8.30 -34.14 -11.86
N PRO A 136 9.05 -35.02 -11.17
CA PRO A 136 10.15 -34.59 -10.30
C PRO A 136 11.12 -33.63 -11.03
N PRO A 137 11.72 -32.64 -10.34
CA PRO A 137 12.51 -31.59 -11.00
C PRO A 137 13.65 -32.12 -11.87
N GLU A 138 14.31 -33.21 -11.47
CA GLU A 138 15.36 -33.84 -12.28
C GLU A 138 14.83 -34.37 -13.61
N ALA A 139 13.61 -34.91 -13.66
CA ALA A 139 12.97 -35.38 -14.88
C ALA A 139 12.41 -34.22 -15.72
N GLU A 140 11.98 -33.13 -15.07
CA GLU A 140 11.67 -31.87 -15.77
C GLU A 140 12.87 -31.32 -16.53
N LEU A 141 14.04 -31.31 -15.89
CA LEU A 141 15.26 -30.87 -16.53
C LEU A 141 15.55 -31.66 -17.81
N GLU A 142 15.54 -32.99 -17.76
CA GLU A 142 15.80 -33.82 -18.95
C GLU A 142 14.77 -33.57 -20.06
N ARG A 143 13.49 -33.40 -19.72
CA ARG A 143 12.44 -33.08 -20.70
C ARG A 143 12.64 -31.72 -21.36
N LEU A 144 13.13 -30.72 -20.64
CA LEU A 144 13.50 -29.41 -21.22
C LEU A 144 14.67 -29.56 -22.20
N LEU A 145 15.67 -30.39 -21.87
CA LEU A 145 16.79 -30.67 -22.76
C LEU A 145 16.33 -31.42 -24.02
N ASP A 146 15.47 -32.42 -23.87
CA ASP A 146 14.86 -33.17 -24.98
C ASP A 146 13.98 -32.26 -25.88
N ALA A 147 13.42 -31.19 -25.31
CA ALA A 147 12.71 -30.14 -26.02
C ALA A 147 13.61 -29.13 -26.75
N GLY A 148 14.93 -29.28 -26.67
CA GLY A 148 15.91 -28.40 -27.28
C GLY A 148 16.19 -27.12 -26.50
N VAL A 149 15.91 -27.09 -25.20
CA VAL A 149 16.36 -26.00 -24.32
C VAL A 149 17.79 -26.28 -23.88
N GLU A 150 18.66 -25.29 -24.00
CA GLU A 150 20.07 -25.42 -23.59
C GLU A 150 20.21 -25.58 -22.08
N PHE A 151 21.17 -26.42 -21.66
CA PHE A 151 21.38 -26.73 -20.24
C PHE A 151 21.64 -25.50 -19.35
N PRO A 152 22.43 -24.49 -19.78
CA PRO A 152 22.59 -23.25 -19.01
C PRO A 152 21.31 -22.41 -18.83
N GLU A 153 20.28 -22.61 -19.65
CA GLU A 153 18.98 -21.95 -19.51
C GLU A 153 17.99 -22.79 -18.69
N ALA A 154 17.98 -24.11 -18.89
CA ALA A 154 17.10 -25.04 -18.18
C ALA A 154 17.47 -25.22 -16.71
N ALA A 155 18.76 -25.39 -16.41
CA ALA A 155 19.25 -25.64 -15.04
C ALA A 155 18.83 -24.55 -14.03
N PRO A 156 19.06 -23.23 -14.27
CA PRO A 156 18.64 -22.21 -13.30
C PRO A 156 17.13 -22.16 -13.09
N ALA A 157 16.33 -22.33 -14.15
CA ALA A 157 14.87 -22.35 -14.05
C ALA A 157 14.39 -23.50 -13.15
N VAL A 158 14.88 -24.72 -13.40
CA VAL A 158 14.49 -25.91 -12.61
C VAL A 158 15.01 -25.82 -11.18
N VAL A 159 16.23 -25.31 -10.93
CA VAL A 159 16.73 -25.10 -9.56
C VAL A 159 15.86 -24.10 -8.81
N GLN A 160 15.49 -22.97 -9.44
CA GLN A 160 14.59 -21.99 -8.83
C GLN A 160 13.23 -22.60 -8.51
N GLY A 161 12.64 -23.34 -9.45
CA GLY A 161 11.39 -24.04 -9.23
C GLY A 161 11.45 -25.08 -8.11
N ALA A 162 12.54 -25.85 -8.03
CA ALA A 162 12.73 -26.83 -6.97
C ALA A 162 12.85 -26.15 -5.60
N LEU A 163 13.53 -25.01 -5.52
CA LEU A 163 13.54 -24.18 -4.31
C LEU A 163 12.13 -23.66 -3.96
N PHE A 164 11.36 -23.22 -4.94
CA PHE A 164 9.99 -22.74 -4.75
C PHE A 164 9.05 -23.87 -4.26
N ALA A 165 9.19 -25.07 -4.82
CA ALA A 165 8.49 -26.28 -4.41
C ALA A 165 9.03 -26.88 -3.08
N ASN A 166 10.02 -26.24 -2.45
CA ASN A 166 10.70 -26.69 -1.24
C ASN A 166 11.37 -28.08 -1.36
N ASP A 167 11.72 -28.50 -2.58
CA ASP A 167 12.54 -29.69 -2.87
C ASP A 167 14.03 -29.31 -2.89
N LEU A 168 14.57 -29.11 -1.67
CA LEU A 168 15.95 -28.67 -1.49
C LEU A 168 16.98 -29.69 -1.97
N ASP A 169 16.62 -30.97 -1.99
CA ASP A 169 17.49 -32.06 -2.44
C ASP A 169 17.64 -32.06 -3.96
N ALA A 170 16.53 -31.97 -4.70
CA ALA A 170 16.56 -31.85 -6.15
C ALA A 170 17.28 -30.55 -6.58
N ALA A 171 16.95 -29.42 -5.94
CA ALA A 171 17.60 -28.14 -6.19
C ALA A 171 19.13 -28.23 -6.04
N HIS A 172 19.61 -28.86 -4.95
CA HIS A 172 21.04 -29.02 -4.70
C HIS A 172 21.74 -29.97 -5.67
N LYS A 173 21.10 -31.08 -6.04
CA LYS A 173 21.67 -32.04 -7.01
C LYS A 173 21.84 -31.39 -8.38
N ILE A 174 20.81 -30.73 -8.87
CA ILE A 174 20.82 -30.05 -10.18
C ILE A 174 21.83 -28.90 -10.15
N PHE A 175 21.84 -28.08 -9.09
CA PHE A 175 22.80 -27.01 -8.94
C PHE A 175 24.26 -27.52 -8.94
N LYS A 176 24.54 -28.63 -8.23
CA LYS A 176 25.88 -29.25 -8.25
C LYS A 176 26.30 -29.74 -9.65
N ARG A 177 25.36 -30.26 -10.45
CA ARG A 177 25.63 -30.64 -11.83
C ARG A 177 25.96 -29.40 -12.66
N TRP A 178 25.16 -28.34 -12.52
CA TRP A 178 25.36 -27.07 -13.22
C TRP A 178 26.68 -26.38 -12.87
N GLN A 179 27.06 -26.37 -11.59
CA GLN A 179 28.32 -25.80 -11.13
C GLN A 179 29.55 -26.50 -11.73
N LYS A 180 29.49 -27.82 -11.91
CA LYS A 180 30.61 -28.60 -12.49
C LYS A 180 30.82 -28.29 -13.97
N ASP A 181 29.73 -28.07 -14.70
CA ASP A 181 29.75 -27.75 -16.13
C ASP A 181 30.38 -26.37 -16.39
N ALA A 182 30.29 -25.46 -15.42
CA ALA A 182 30.81 -24.09 -15.53
C ALA A 182 32.32 -23.91 -15.26
N ALA A 183 33.10 -25.00 -15.16
CA ALA A 183 34.54 -24.92 -14.93
C ALA A 183 35.29 -24.11 -16.03
N ALA A 184 34.73 -24.06 -17.25
CA ALA A 184 35.21 -23.27 -18.37
C ALA A 184 34.34 -22.04 -18.72
N ALA A 185 33.30 -21.74 -17.93
CA ALA A 185 32.32 -20.70 -18.26
C ALA A 185 32.82 -19.27 -17.99
N GLU A 186 32.21 -18.31 -18.68
CA GLU A 186 32.46 -16.88 -18.54
C GLU A 186 32.18 -16.37 -17.12
N GLN A 187 32.76 -15.21 -16.78
CA GLN A 187 32.58 -14.57 -15.47
C GLN A 187 31.11 -14.31 -15.15
N SER A 188 30.30 -14.08 -16.18
CA SER A 188 28.90 -13.73 -16.06
C SER A 188 28.00 -14.94 -15.80
N THR A 189 28.29 -16.09 -16.41
CA THR A 189 27.68 -17.38 -16.04
C THR A 189 27.97 -17.71 -14.59
N LYS A 190 29.22 -17.52 -14.15
CA LYS A 190 29.64 -17.73 -12.75
C LYS A 190 28.93 -16.78 -11.80
N SER A 191 28.78 -15.52 -12.17
CA SER A 191 28.00 -14.52 -11.43
C SER A 191 26.53 -14.96 -11.26
N ASN A 192 25.87 -15.39 -12.33
CA ASN A 192 24.48 -15.87 -12.26
C ASN A 192 24.35 -17.14 -11.40
N GLN A 193 25.32 -18.06 -11.47
CA GLN A 193 25.36 -19.24 -10.60
C GLN A 193 25.46 -18.86 -9.13
N LEU A 194 26.30 -17.88 -8.78
CA LEU A 194 26.42 -17.40 -7.39
C LEU A 194 25.12 -16.76 -6.89
N ARG A 195 24.39 -16.04 -7.75
CA ARG A 195 23.06 -15.50 -7.41
C ARG A 195 22.06 -16.63 -7.09
N ILE A 196 22.01 -17.68 -7.89
CA ILE A 196 21.15 -18.85 -7.63
C ILE A 196 21.63 -19.64 -6.39
N TYR A 197 22.94 -19.74 -6.20
CA TYR A 197 23.53 -20.37 -5.02
C TYR A 197 23.10 -19.65 -3.74
N ALA A 198 23.07 -18.32 -3.77
CA ALA A 198 22.59 -17.53 -2.65
C ALA A 198 21.14 -17.89 -2.26
N ALA A 199 20.24 -18.09 -3.22
CA ALA A 199 18.87 -18.54 -2.95
C ALA A 199 18.83 -19.92 -2.25
N LEU A 200 19.72 -20.83 -2.64
CA LEU A 200 19.87 -22.16 -2.01
C LEU A 200 20.48 -22.08 -0.60
N LEU A 201 21.37 -21.12 -0.35
CA LEU A 201 21.87 -20.83 1.01
C LEU A 201 20.76 -20.23 1.88
N LEU A 202 19.95 -19.33 1.33
CA LEU A 202 18.82 -18.73 2.04
C LEU A 202 17.78 -19.77 2.44
N SER A 203 17.45 -20.74 1.58
CA SER A 203 16.49 -21.81 1.92
C SER A 203 16.98 -22.73 3.04
N ARG A 204 18.30 -22.77 3.30
CA ARG A 204 18.92 -23.46 4.44
C ARG A 204 19.12 -22.57 5.68
N GLY A 205 18.80 -21.28 5.57
CA GLY A 205 19.03 -20.29 6.62
C GLY A 205 20.47 -19.79 6.73
N GLU A 206 21.33 -20.05 5.73
CA GLU A 206 22.74 -19.66 5.70
C GLU A 206 22.94 -18.24 5.13
N THR A 207 22.54 -17.23 5.87
CA THR A 207 22.36 -15.87 5.31
C THR A 207 23.64 -15.08 5.10
N ALA A 208 24.64 -15.24 5.98
CA ALA A 208 25.96 -14.65 5.77
C ALA A 208 26.58 -15.16 4.46
N GLY A 209 26.51 -16.48 4.24
CA GLY A 209 26.98 -17.10 3.01
C GLY A 209 26.22 -16.61 1.77
N ALA A 210 24.89 -16.44 1.87
CA ALA A 210 24.09 -15.91 0.78
C ALA A 210 24.48 -14.47 0.41
N ALA A 211 24.68 -13.60 1.41
CA ALA A 211 25.13 -12.23 1.18
C ALA A 211 26.54 -12.19 0.56
N ASP A 212 27.46 -13.03 1.01
CA ASP A 212 28.81 -13.12 0.44
C ASP A 212 28.79 -13.63 -1.01
N ALA A 213 27.96 -14.64 -1.31
CA ALA A 213 27.76 -15.14 -2.66
C ALA A 213 27.19 -14.06 -3.60
N LEU A 214 26.22 -13.25 -3.14
CA LEU A 214 25.64 -12.15 -3.92
C LEU A 214 26.65 -11.02 -4.15
N ARG A 215 27.44 -10.64 -3.15
CA ARG A 215 28.51 -9.65 -3.33
C ARG A 215 29.56 -10.14 -4.32
N GLU A 216 29.94 -11.41 -4.24
CA GLU A 216 30.87 -12.00 -5.20
C GLU A 216 30.26 -12.09 -6.61
N ALA A 217 28.97 -12.38 -6.72
CA ALA A 217 28.25 -12.31 -8.00
C ALA A 217 28.36 -10.92 -8.62
N ILE A 218 28.10 -9.86 -7.83
CA ILE A 218 28.23 -8.47 -8.26
C ILE A 218 29.69 -8.14 -8.61
N ARG A 219 30.66 -8.63 -7.83
CA ARG A 219 32.09 -8.40 -8.11
C ARG A 219 32.52 -9.03 -9.44
N LEU A 220 32.06 -10.24 -9.75
CA LEU A 220 32.36 -10.94 -10.99
C LEU A 220 31.66 -10.33 -12.21
N SER A 221 30.45 -9.81 -12.02
CA SER A 221 29.72 -9.10 -13.05
C SER A 221 29.02 -7.88 -12.44
N PRO A 222 29.65 -6.69 -12.47
CA PRO A 222 29.08 -5.47 -11.88
C PRO A 222 27.78 -5.01 -12.54
N ARG A 223 27.44 -5.56 -13.72
CA ARG A 223 26.18 -5.35 -14.45
C ARG A 223 25.11 -6.41 -14.14
N ASN A 224 25.33 -7.31 -13.19
CA ASN A 224 24.31 -8.28 -12.79
C ASN A 224 23.24 -7.62 -11.91
N GLU A 225 22.28 -6.96 -12.55
CA GLU A 225 21.19 -6.20 -11.92
C GLU A 225 20.35 -7.08 -10.98
N LEU A 226 20.10 -8.34 -11.36
CA LEU A 226 19.38 -9.32 -10.54
C LEU A 226 20.10 -9.66 -9.22
N ALA A 227 21.44 -9.56 -9.19
CA ALA A 227 22.20 -9.79 -7.97
C ALA A 227 22.08 -8.60 -6.98
N TYR A 228 21.98 -7.36 -7.48
CA TYR A 228 21.68 -6.20 -6.63
C TYR A 228 20.28 -6.30 -6.03
N LEU A 229 19.28 -6.64 -6.84
CA LEU A 229 17.90 -6.83 -6.37
C LEU A 229 17.82 -7.93 -5.31
N ALA A 230 18.43 -9.09 -5.55
CA ALA A 230 18.45 -10.19 -4.59
C ALA A 230 19.19 -9.82 -3.29
N LEU A 231 20.26 -9.02 -3.36
CA LEU A 231 20.99 -8.56 -2.17
C LEU A 231 20.17 -7.53 -1.37
N ALA A 232 19.49 -6.60 -2.04
CA ALA A 232 18.58 -5.67 -1.39
C ALA A 232 17.42 -6.40 -0.72
N GLU A 233 16.81 -7.37 -1.41
CA GLU A 233 15.71 -8.18 -0.88
C GLU A 233 16.16 -9.00 0.35
N LEU A 234 17.35 -9.58 0.32
CA LEU A 234 17.92 -10.31 1.47
C LEU A 234 17.93 -9.44 2.74
N TYR A 235 18.34 -8.18 2.64
CA TYR A 235 18.35 -7.25 3.76
C TYR A 235 16.96 -6.72 4.14
N ALA A 236 15.99 -6.75 3.22
CA ALA A 236 14.62 -6.34 3.48
C ALA A 236 13.78 -7.44 4.17
N GLN A 237 14.24 -8.69 4.21
CA GLN A 237 13.48 -9.78 4.83
C GLN A 237 13.26 -9.55 6.33
N PRO A 238 12.06 -9.84 6.89
CA PRO A 238 11.76 -9.62 8.31
C PRO A 238 12.75 -10.27 9.27
N ARG A 239 13.32 -11.42 8.88
CA ARG A 239 14.30 -12.16 9.68
C ARG A 239 15.68 -11.47 9.75
N PHE A 240 15.99 -10.57 8.82
CA PHE A 240 17.30 -9.93 8.65
C PHE A 240 17.20 -8.43 8.40
N LEU A 241 16.09 -7.83 8.83
CA LEU A 241 15.67 -6.49 8.50
C LEU A 241 16.78 -5.45 8.78
N ASP A 242 17.44 -5.01 7.71
CA ASP A 242 18.42 -3.93 7.68
C ASP A 242 18.03 -2.99 6.53
N THR A 243 17.00 -2.19 6.78
CA THR A 243 16.41 -1.25 5.81
C THR A 243 17.44 -0.23 5.32
N THR A 244 18.44 0.10 6.14
CA THR A 244 19.50 1.04 5.76
C THR A 244 20.40 0.44 4.69
N LYS A 245 20.86 -0.81 4.87
CA LYS A 245 21.65 -1.50 3.83
C LYS A 245 20.84 -1.78 2.58
N ALA A 246 19.60 -2.26 2.73
CA ALA A 246 18.71 -2.51 1.59
C ALA A 246 18.54 -1.24 0.74
N ARG A 247 18.23 -0.11 1.38
CA ARG A 247 18.10 1.19 0.70
C ARG A 247 19.42 1.63 0.05
N ALA A 248 20.55 1.54 0.74
CA ALA A 248 21.85 1.95 0.17
C ALA A 248 22.22 1.15 -1.09
N ILE A 249 21.91 -0.15 -1.12
CA ILE A 249 22.09 -0.99 -2.31
C ILE A 249 21.18 -0.52 -3.45
N LEU A 250 19.91 -0.25 -3.16
CA LEU A 250 18.94 0.24 -4.14
C LEU A 250 19.29 1.63 -4.67
N GLU A 251 19.81 2.52 -3.83
CA GLU A 251 20.32 3.84 -4.24
C GLU A 251 21.51 3.71 -5.18
N TYR A 252 22.49 2.88 -4.80
CA TYR A 252 23.62 2.58 -5.67
C TYR A 252 23.14 1.99 -7.01
N PHE A 253 22.21 1.04 -6.95
CA PHE A 253 21.65 0.38 -8.12
C PHE A 253 20.92 1.37 -9.04
N ALA A 254 20.00 2.19 -8.52
CA ALA A 254 19.28 3.19 -9.32
C ALA A 254 20.20 4.25 -9.94
N VAL A 255 21.27 4.66 -9.24
CA VAL A 255 22.24 5.63 -9.79
C VAL A 255 23.06 5.04 -10.94
N HIS A 256 23.46 3.78 -10.85
CA HIS A 256 24.31 3.14 -11.87
C HIS A 256 23.49 2.53 -13.02
N PHE A 257 22.20 2.27 -12.79
CA PHE A 257 21.26 1.69 -13.76
C PHE A 257 19.97 2.53 -13.83
N PRO A 258 20.05 3.83 -14.20
CA PRO A 258 18.91 4.75 -14.14
C PRO A 258 17.78 4.40 -15.11
N GLN A 259 18.04 3.57 -16.12
CA GLN A 259 17.03 3.07 -17.05
C GLN A 259 16.32 1.81 -16.54
N ASN A 260 16.80 1.18 -15.46
CA ASN A 260 16.16 0.01 -14.90
C ASN A 260 14.94 0.45 -14.06
N ARG A 261 13.74 0.20 -14.60
CA ARG A 261 12.47 0.54 -13.93
C ARG A 261 12.33 -0.11 -12.55
N GLU A 262 12.79 -1.34 -12.40
CA GLU A 262 12.70 -2.11 -11.15
C GLU A 262 13.58 -1.49 -10.06
N ALA A 263 14.74 -0.93 -10.43
CA ALA A 263 15.60 -0.16 -9.52
C ALA A 263 14.85 1.02 -8.92
N SER A 264 14.20 1.82 -9.77
CA SER A 264 13.43 3.00 -9.38
C SER A 264 12.22 2.63 -8.54
N ILE A 265 11.46 1.59 -8.93
CA ILE A 265 10.29 1.12 -8.18
C ILE A 265 10.71 0.59 -6.80
N ARG A 266 11.73 -0.27 -6.72
CA ARG A 266 12.19 -0.83 -5.44
C ARG A 266 12.76 0.25 -4.53
N LEU A 267 13.50 1.22 -5.08
CA LEU A 267 14.00 2.35 -4.32
C LEU A 267 12.87 3.25 -3.83
N SER A 268 11.84 3.49 -4.66
CA SER A 268 10.61 4.20 -4.28
C SER A 268 9.95 3.52 -3.07
N GLN A 269 9.71 2.21 -3.16
CA GLN A 269 9.11 1.43 -2.08
C GLN A 269 9.92 1.51 -0.79
N ALA A 270 11.25 1.38 -0.88
CA ALA A 270 12.13 1.49 0.27
C ALA A 270 12.09 2.90 0.90
N ARG A 271 12.06 3.96 0.09
CA ARG A 271 11.92 5.35 0.56
C ARG A 271 10.58 5.58 1.24
N ARG A 272 9.48 5.14 0.64
CA ARG A 272 8.13 5.25 1.21
C ARG A 272 7.98 4.51 2.54
N GLN A 273 8.50 3.28 2.62
CA GLN A 273 8.54 2.52 3.88
C GLN A 273 9.37 3.25 4.96
N GLY A 274 10.40 4.00 4.56
CA GLY A 274 11.18 4.88 5.44
C GLY A 274 10.52 6.21 5.79
N GLY A 275 9.33 6.51 5.24
CA GLY A 275 8.62 7.79 5.43
C GLY A 275 9.04 8.91 4.47
N ASP A 276 9.90 8.62 3.49
CA ASP A 276 10.48 9.59 2.54
C ASP A 276 9.72 9.64 1.20
N ALA A 277 8.38 9.68 1.24
CA ALA A 277 7.54 9.68 0.02
C ALA A 277 7.90 10.81 -0.97
N SER A 278 8.33 11.98 -0.48
CA SER A 278 8.76 13.07 -1.36
C SER A 278 10.05 12.74 -2.13
N LEU A 279 11.00 12.00 -1.53
CA LEU A 279 12.19 11.53 -2.25
C LEU A 279 11.85 10.39 -3.20
N ALA A 280 10.83 9.58 -2.88
CA ALA A 280 10.33 8.56 -3.79
C ALA A 280 9.74 9.22 -5.06
N ARG A 281 9.05 10.35 -4.91
CA ARG A 281 8.45 11.11 -6.03
C ARG A 281 9.46 11.61 -7.05
N GLU A 282 10.64 12.04 -6.60
CA GLU A 282 11.75 12.52 -7.45
C GLU A 282 12.26 11.43 -8.41
N LEU A 283 12.06 10.14 -8.12
CA LEU A 283 12.46 9.04 -9.02
C LEU A 283 11.61 8.95 -10.28
N PHE A 284 10.47 9.63 -10.31
CA PHE A 284 9.49 9.62 -11.39
C PHE A 284 9.36 11.01 -12.03
N ASP A 285 10.40 11.83 -11.94
CA ASP A 285 10.50 13.09 -12.66
C ASP A 285 10.50 12.81 -14.17
N GLY A 286 9.49 13.35 -14.88
CA GLY A 286 9.25 13.06 -16.31
C GLY A 286 8.03 12.19 -16.61
N GLU A 287 7.30 11.73 -15.57
CA GLU A 287 6.10 10.88 -15.62
C GLU A 287 6.25 9.58 -16.44
N PRO A 288 6.25 8.40 -15.78
CA PRO A 288 6.39 7.14 -16.50
C PRO A 288 5.16 6.84 -17.36
N THR A 289 5.36 6.15 -18.48
CA THR A 289 4.28 5.61 -19.32
C THR A 289 4.01 4.12 -19.07
N ASP A 290 4.93 3.44 -18.37
CA ASP A 290 4.82 2.04 -18.01
C ASP A 290 3.79 1.83 -16.88
N PRO A 291 2.87 0.85 -16.99
CA PRO A 291 1.83 0.61 -15.98
C PRO A 291 2.35 0.30 -14.57
N LEU A 292 3.50 -0.39 -14.41
CA LEU A 292 4.04 -0.72 -13.09
C LEU A 292 4.61 0.52 -12.41
N ALA A 293 5.34 1.35 -13.16
CA ALA A 293 5.86 2.61 -12.66
C ALA A 293 4.75 3.64 -12.41
N LEU A 294 3.70 3.68 -13.23
CA LEU A 294 2.49 4.49 -12.98
C LEU A 294 1.77 4.07 -11.70
N PHE A 295 1.68 2.77 -11.44
CA PHE A 295 1.08 2.26 -10.23
C PHE A 295 1.91 2.64 -8.99
N GLU A 296 3.24 2.50 -9.04
CA GLU A 296 4.12 2.94 -7.95
C GLU A 296 4.02 4.45 -7.72
N LEU A 297 4.02 5.25 -8.79
CA LEU A 297 3.82 6.70 -8.70
C LEU A 297 2.46 7.04 -8.08
N ALA A 298 1.39 6.34 -8.45
CA ALA A 298 0.07 6.53 -7.85
C ALA A 298 0.09 6.30 -6.33
N GLU A 299 0.81 5.29 -5.86
CA GLU A 299 0.95 5.06 -4.42
C GLU A 299 1.86 6.10 -3.73
N VAL A 300 2.88 6.61 -4.41
CA VAL A 300 3.68 7.75 -3.92
C VAL A 300 2.79 8.97 -3.70
N GLU A 301 1.94 9.31 -4.67
CA GLU A 301 1.01 10.43 -4.56
C GLU A 301 -0.04 10.21 -3.45
N LEU A 302 -0.49 8.96 -3.27
CA LEU A 302 -1.37 8.59 -2.16
C LEU A 302 -0.72 8.87 -0.80
N ASP A 303 0.54 8.50 -0.61
CA ASP A 303 1.31 8.76 0.62
C ASP A 303 1.57 10.25 0.85
N LEU A 304 1.76 11.02 -0.22
CA LEU A 304 1.92 12.47 -0.15
C LEU A 304 0.62 13.19 0.20
N GLY A 305 -0.53 12.54 -0.02
CA GLY A 305 -1.85 13.13 0.15
C GLY A 305 -2.39 13.80 -1.12
N ASN A 306 -1.76 13.58 -2.27
CA ASN A 306 -2.13 14.08 -3.59
C ASN A 306 -3.12 13.11 -4.27
N TYR A 307 -4.29 12.91 -3.65
CA TYR A 307 -5.21 11.84 -4.04
C TYR A 307 -5.73 11.96 -5.48
N ALA A 308 -5.95 13.19 -5.96
CA ALA A 308 -6.38 13.44 -7.33
C ALA A 308 -5.34 12.99 -8.36
N ASP A 309 -4.05 13.26 -8.09
CA ASP A 309 -2.95 12.85 -8.95
C ASP A 309 -2.76 11.33 -8.89
N SER A 310 -2.85 10.74 -7.70
CA SER A 310 -2.87 9.27 -7.51
C SER A 310 -3.95 8.61 -8.38
N LEU A 311 -5.19 9.12 -8.33
CA LEU A 311 -6.29 8.62 -9.16
C LEU A 311 -6.02 8.83 -10.66
N GLY A 312 -5.43 9.97 -11.03
CA GLY A 312 -5.03 10.28 -12.40
C GLY A 312 -4.03 9.29 -12.96
N HIS A 313 -3.02 8.89 -12.18
CA HIS A 313 -2.03 7.88 -12.59
C HIS A 313 -2.65 6.48 -12.68
N LEU A 314 -3.55 6.09 -11.76
CA LEU A 314 -4.27 4.82 -11.85
C LEU A 314 -5.17 4.75 -13.11
N ALA A 315 -5.81 5.85 -13.49
CA ALA A 315 -6.63 5.89 -14.70
C ALA A 315 -5.81 5.62 -15.97
N GLN A 316 -4.51 5.96 -15.98
CA GLN A 316 -3.61 5.67 -17.10
C GLN A 316 -3.24 4.18 -17.21
N THR A 317 -3.39 3.39 -16.15
CA THR A 317 -3.15 1.93 -16.18
C THR A 317 -4.34 1.12 -16.71
N GLN A 318 -5.33 1.78 -17.33
CA GLN A 318 -6.58 1.18 -17.81
C GLN A 318 -7.46 0.57 -16.71
N LEU A 319 -7.26 0.99 -15.45
CA LEU A 319 -8.12 0.62 -14.32
C LEU A 319 -9.09 1.76 -14.04
N ALA A 320 -10.29 1.71 -14.61
CA ALA A 320 -11.23 2.84 -14.59
C ALA A 320 -12.58 2.53 -13.92
N GLY A 321 -12.95 1.26 -13.79
CA GLY A 321 -14.25 0.86 -13.26
C GLY A 321 -14.24 -0.37 -12.37
N ILE A 322 -15.39 -0.64 -11.73
CA ILE A 322 -15.58 -1.76 -10.82
C ILE A 322 -15.24 -3.11 -11.44
N GLU A 323 -15.46 -3.28 -12.75
CA GLU A 323 -15.13 -4.51 -13.46
C GLU A 323 -13.62 -4.71 -13.63
N ASP A 324 -12.87 -3.64 -13.87
CA ASP A 324 -11.41 -3.73 -13.99
C ASP A 324 -10.80 -4.15 -12.64
N PHE A 325 -11.31 -3.57 -11.54
CA PHE A 325 -10.89 -3.93 -10.19
C PHE A 325 -11.29 -5.36 -9.82
N ARG A 326 -12.49 -5.80 -10.22
CA ARG A 326 -12.94 -7.18 -10.03
C ARG A 326 -12.06 -8.16 -10.79
N ASN A 327 -11.74 -7.87 -12.04
CA ASN A 327 -10.84 -8.69 -12.86
C ASN A 327 -9.45 -8.79 -12.22
N LEU A 328 -8.92 -7.70 -11.67
CA LEU A 328 -7.65 -7.68 -10.95
C LEU A 328 -7.72 -8.56 -9.68
N ALA A 329 -8.76 -8.41 -8.86
CA ALA A 329 -8.95 -9.25 -7.67
C ALA A 329 -9.15 -10.74 -8.02
N ASP A 330 -9.90 -11.04 -9.09
CA ASP A 330 -10.12 -12.40 -9.61
C ASP A 330 -8.82 -13.03 -10.10
N GLN A 331 -7.99 -12.27 -10.82
CA GLN A 331 -6.71 -12.75 -11.28
C GLN A 331 -5.78 -13.01 -10.09
N ALA A 332 -5.75 -12.14 -9.08
CA ALA A 332 -4.93 -12.36 -7.87
C ALA A 332 -5.37 -13.62 -7.12
N PHE A 333 -6.68 -13.86 -7.06
CA PHE A 333 -7.28 -15.08 -6.55
C PHE A 333 -6.84 -16.32 -7.32
N ARG A 334 -6.92 -16.30 -8.65
CA ARG A 334 -6.49 -17.43 -9.50
C ARG A 334 -5.00 -17.74 -9.32
N LEU A 335 -4.13 -16.72 -9.29
CA LEU A 335 -2.69 -16.89 -9.05
C LEU A 335 -2.44 -17.60 -7.70
N ASN A 336 -3.17 -17.23 -6.65
CA ASN A 336 -3.04 -17.89 -5.34
C ASN A 336 -3.42 -19.37 -5.40
N PHE A 337 -4.52 -19.68 -6.08
CA PHE A 337 -5.01 -21.04 -6.25
C PHE A 337 -4.05 -21.93 -7.07
N GLN A 338 -3.28 -21.31 -7.97
CA GLN A 338 -2.22 -21.95 -8.75
C GLN A 338 -0.89 -22.09 -7.97
N GLY A 339 -0.86 -21.73 -6.67
CA GLY A 339 0.36 -21.74 -5.86
C GLY A 339 1.30 -20.55 -6.09
N GLN A 340 0.91 -19.58 -6.93
CA GLN A 340 1.71 -18.40 -7.28
C GLN A 340 1.52 -17.27 -6.25
N HIS A 341 1.84 -17.57 -4.98
CA HIS A 341 1.62 -16.65 -3.85
C HIS A 341 2.42 -15.34 -3.96
N SER A 342 3.64 -15.41 -4.51
CA SER A 342 4.52 -14.24 -4.69
C SER A 342 3.97 -13.21 -5.68
N ALA A 343 3.17 -13.64 -6.66
CA ALA A 343 2.48 -12.75 -7.59
C ALA A 343 1.11 -12.30 -7.05
N SER A 344 0.40 -13.21 -6.37
CA SER A 344 -0.93 -12.95 -5.81
C SER A 344 -0.95 -11.85 -4.75
N LEU A 345 -0.07 -11.94 -3.74
CA LEU A 345 -0.12 -11.05 -2.57
C LEU A 345 0.10 -9.57 -2.92
N PRO A 346 1.14 -9.19 -3.71
CA PRO A 346 1.30 -7.81 -4.14
C PRO A 346 0.07 -7.29 -4.88
N MET A 347 -0.53 -8.10 -5.75
CA MET A 347 -1.70 -7.69 -6.54
C MET A 347 -2.94 -7.45 -5.68
N MET A 348 -3.18 -8.27 -4.65
CA MET A 348 -4.25 -8.03 -3.66
C MET A 348 -4.01 -6.74 -2.86
N GLN A 349 -2.75 -6.43 -2.56
CA GLN A 349 -2.37 -5.18 -1.93
C GLN A 349 -2.67 -4.00 -2.87
N ARG A 350 -2.36 -4.12 -4.17
CA ARG A 350 -2.71 -3.09 -5.17
C ARG A 350 -4.19 -2.78 -5.21
N VAL A 351 -5.05 -3.81 -5.21
CA VAL A 351 -6.51 -3.62 -5.16
C VAL A 351 -6.93 -2.84 -3.91
N THR A 352 -6.27 -3.09 -2.78
CA THR A 352 -6.52 -2.38 -1.52
C THR A 352 -6.10 -0.90 -1.59
N ASP A 353 -4.96 -0.63 -2.21
CA ASP A 353 -4.44 0.74 -2.35
C ASP A 353 -5.28 1.55 -3.34
N ILE A 354 -5.73 0.93 -4.43
CA ILE A 354 -6.69 1.56 -5.36
C ILE A 354 -8.00 1.92 -4.66
N ALA A 355 -8.59 0.98 -3.90
CA ALA A 355 -9.80 1.25 -3.13
C ALA A 355 -9.58 2.39 -2.11
N THR A 356 -8.39 2.47 -1.53
CA THR A 356 -8.00 3.57 -0.61
C THR A 356 -7.94 4.90 -1.35
N THR A 357 -7.29 4.96 -2.51
CA THR A 357 -7.25 6.16 -3.37
C THR A 357 -8.64 6.61 -3.77
N LEU A 358 -9.51 5.69 -4.19
CA LEU A 358 -10.91 6.00 -4.54
C LEU A 358 -11.66 6.64 -3.37
N ALA A 359 -11.53 6.10 -2.16
CA ALA A 359 -12.22 6.63 -0.99
C ALA A 359 -11.75 8.05 -0.66
N LEU A 360 -10.43 8.27 -0.69
CA LEU A 360 -9.81 9.57 -0.38
C LEU A 360 -10.00 10.60 -1.50
N SER A 361 -10.29 10.14 -2.72
CA SER A 361 -10.62 10.98 -3.88
C SER A 361 -12.12 11.28 -4.03
N GLY A 362 -12.93 11.00 -3.00
CA GLY A 362 -14.36 11.33 -3.00
C GLY A 362 -15.25 10.31 -3.71
N GLN A 363 -14.79 9.06 -3.88
CA GLN A 363 -15.59 7.94 -4.41
C GLN A 363 -15.78 6.82 -3.38
N PRO A 364 -16.33 7.10 -2.18
CA PRO A 364 -16.41 6.13 -1.08
C PRO A 364 -17.27 4.90 -1.41
N THR A 365 -18.38 5.07 -2.15
CA THR A 365 -19.24 3.96 -2.58
C THR A 365 -18.49 2.98 -3.49
N LEU A 366 -17.77 3.49 -4.49
CA LEU A 366 -16.98 2.64 -5.38
C LEU A 366 -15.83 1.97 -4.62
N ALA A 367 -15.14 2.71 -3.75
CA ALA A 367 -14.11 2.17 -2.89
C ALA A 367 -14.62 1.00 -2.03
N HIS A 368 -15.78 1.16 -1.39
CA HIS A 368 -16.41 0.12 -0.59
C HIS A 368 -16.71 -1.14 -1.42
N GLN A 369 -17.25 -0.99 -2.64
CA GLN A 369 -17.47 -2.12 -3.55
C GLN A 369 -16.17 -2.86 -3.93
N VAL A 370 -15.09 -2.12 -4.16
CA VAL A 370 -13.77 -2.71 -4.43
C VAL A 370 -13.22 -3.41 -3.19
N PHE A 371 -13.34 -2.82 -2.00
CA PHE A 371 -12.94 -3.46 -0.75
C PHE A 371 -13.71 -4.75 -0.50
N GLU A 372 -15.04 -4.76 -0.66
CA GLU A 372 -15.87 -5.96 -0.49
C GLU A 372 -15.48 -7.06 -1.47
N THR A 373 -15.26 -6.71 -2.74
CA THR A 373 -14.79 -7.65 -3.76
C THR A 373 -13.46 -8.27 -3.34
N ASN A 374 -12.49 -7.43 -2.96
CA ASN A 374 -11.16 -7.90 -2.54
C ASN A 374 -11.24 -8.74 -1.27
N PHE A 375 -12.07 -8.34 -0.30
CA PHE A 375 -12.27 -9.03 0.97
C PHE A 375 -12.89 -10.42 0.76
N GLU A 376 -13.88 -10.54 -0.12
CA GLU A 376 -14.44 -11.83 -0.51
C GLU A 376 -13.35 -12.76 -1.05
N ARG A 377 -12.47 -12.25 -1.94
CA ARG A 377 -11.35 -13.02 -2.50
C ARG A 377 -10.35 -13.43 -1.43
N VAL A 378 -9.95 -12.53 -0.52
CA VAL A 378 -9.07 -12.87 0.62
C VAL A 378 -9.70 -13.93 1.52
N ALA A 379 -10.99 -13.79 1.84
CA ALA A 379 -11.72 -14.74 2.68
C ALA A 379 -11.75 -16.15 2.06
N ARG A 380 -11.97 -16.22 0.73
CA ARG A 380 -11.87 -17.47 -0.03
C ARG A 380 -10.45 -18.03 -0.01
N MET A 381 -9.41 -17.22 -0.23
CA MET A 381 -8.01 -17.67 -0.17
C MET A 381 -7.68 -18.28 1.20
N ARG A 382 -8.08 -17.63 2.30
CA ARG A 382 -7.87 -18.15 3.65
C ARG A 382 -8.59 -19.49 3.84
N ARG A 383 -9.86 -19.56 3.42
CA ARG A 383 -10.64 -20.80 3.50
C ARG A 383 -10.03 -21.92 2.65
N TYR A 384 -9.50 -21.60 1.47
CA TYR A 384 -8.79 -22.55 0.63
C TYR A 384 -7.54 -23.08 1.35
N GLY A 385 -6.70 -22.20 1.90
CA GLY A 385 -5.54 -22.60 2.70
C GLY A 385 -5.90 -23.53 3.87
N ASP A 386 -6.96 -23.19 4.61
CA ASP A 386 -7.48 -24.03 5.71
C ASP A 386 -7.92 -25.43 5.23
N LEU A 387 -8.58 -25.50 4.07
CA LEU A 387 -9.05 -26.76 3.48
C LEU A 387 -7.90 -27.60 2.93
N ILE A 388 -6.91 -26.97 2.29
CA ILE A 388 -5.70 -27.66 1.81
C ILE A 388 -4.91 -28.23 2.99
N GLY A 389 -4.74 -27.45 4.07
CA GLY A 389 -4.11 -27.94 5.30
C GLY A 389 -4.85 -29.15 5.90
N LYS A 390 -6.19 -29.13 5.88
CA LYS A 390 -7.01 -30.27 6.30
C LYS A 390 -6.89 -31.47 5.36
N GLN A 391 -6.88 -31.26 4.05
CA GLN A 391 -6.72 -32.33 3.06
C GLN A 391 -5.36 -33.03 3.21
N ALA A 392 -4.30 -32.27 3.50
CA ALA A 392 -2.98 -32.84 3.79
C ALA A 392 -2.99 -33.73 5.04
N MET A 393 -3.78 -33.39 6.06
CA MET A 393 -3.96 -34.22 7.26
C MET A 393 -4.91 -35.42 7.03
N TYR A 394 -5.88 -35.29 6.12
CA TYR A 394 -6.94 -36.27 5.87
C TYR A 394 -7.16 -36.54 4.35
N PRO A 395 -6.21 -37.18 3.66
CA PRO A 395 -6.19 -37.27 2.19
C PRO A 395 -7.31 -38.11 1.54
N GLY A 396 -8.13 -38.82 2.33
CA GLY A 396 -9.22 -39.67 1.86
C GLY A 396 -10.64 -39.09 2.01
N ASP A 397 -10.79 -37.86 2.51
CA ASP A 397 -12.09 -37.25 2.73
C ASP A 397 -12.62 -36.61 1.43
N SER A 398 -13.65 -37.23 0.83
CA SER A 398 -14.29 -36.74 -0.39
C SER A 398 -15.07 -35.44 -0.20
N GLY A 399 -15.49 -35.12 1.04
CA GLY A 399 -16.13 -33.85 1.38
C GLY A 399 -15.16 -32.68 1.33
N LEU A 400 -13.88 -32.91 1.65
CA LEU A 400 -12.81 -31.91 1.55
C LEU A 400 -12.52 -31.52 0.09
N ALA A 401 -12.43 -32.51 -0.80
CA ALA A 401 -12.21 -32.27 -2.23
C ALA A 401 -13.34 -31.43 -2.87
N ALA A 402 -14.60 -31.74 -2.54
CA ALA A 402 -15.75 -30.97 -2.99
C ALA A 402 -15.76 -29.53 -2.42
N ALA A 403 -15.40 -29.38 -1.14
CA ALA A 403 -15.30 -28.06 -0.52
C ALA A 403 -14.20 -27.18 -1.13
N ILE A 404 -13.06 -27.78 -1.51
CA ILE A 404 -11.97 -27.08 -2.19
C ILE A 404 -12.41 -26.58 -3.58
N ALA A 405 -13.03 -27.46 -4.37
CA ALA A 405 -13.56 -27.11 -5.68
C ALA A 405 -14.59 -25.96 -5.61
N ALA A 406 -15.45 -25.97 -4.58
CA ALA A 406 -16.43 -24.92 -4.36
C ALA A 406 -15.82 -23.55 -3.99
N VAL A 407 -14.69 -23.52 -3.27
CA VAL A 407 -14.00 -22.26 -2.95
C VAL A 407 -13.34 -21.65 -4.19
N ALA A 408 -12.84 -22.51 -5.09
CA ALA A 408 -12.22 -22.12 -6.36
C ALA A 408 -13.23 -21.52 -7.37
N ASP A 409 -14.49 -21.93 -7.29
CA ASP A 409 -15.54 -21.48 -8.20
C ASP A 409 -16.01 -20.06 -7.87
N LEU A 410 -15.60 -19.09 -8.70
CA LEU A 410 -16.03 -17.69 -8.60
C LEU A 410 -17.45 -17.45 -9.12
N SER A 411 -18.04 -18.42 -9.84
CA SER A 411 -19.39 -18.30 -10.42
C SER A 411 -20.50 -18.37 -9.37
N ASN A 412 -20.20 -18.89 -8.18
CA ASN A 412 -21.19 -19.14 -7.14
C ASN A 412 -20.63 -18.81 -5.75
N PRO A 413 -20.77 -17.57 -5.27
CA PRO A 413 -20.15 -17.17 -4.02
C PRO A 413 -20.78 -17.84 -2.80
N PRO A 414 -19.99 -18.55 -1.95
CA PRO A 414 -20.49 -18.94 -0.65
C PRO A 414 -20.78 -17.66 0.16
N PRO A 415 -21.82 -17.64 1.01
CA PRO A 415 -22.12 -16.48 1.84
C PRO A 415 -20.88 -16.08 2.65
N ILE A 416 -20.49 -14.81 2.55
CA ILE A 416 -19.37 -14.23 3.28
C ILE A 416 -19.72 -14.31 4.76
N ALA A 417 -19.15 -15.28 5.46
CA ALA A 417 -19.19 -15.29 6.91
C ALA A 417 -18.13 -14.29 7.38
N PRO A 418 -18.50 -13.17 8.04
CA PRO A 418 -17.53 -12.24 8.56
C PRO A 418 -16.58 -12.97 9.54
N PRO A 419 -15.28 -12.58 9.59
CA PRO A 419 -14.28 -13.27 10.39
C PRO A 419 -14.70 -13.30 11.86
N ARG A 420 -14.97 -14.52 12.34
CA ARG A 420 -15.60 -14.85 13.64
C ARG A 420 -14.85 -14.30 14.87
N LYS A 421 -13.61 -13.83 14.74
CA LYS A 421 -12.80 -13.22 15.82
C LYS A 421 -12.93 -11.70 15.93
N MET A 422 -13.49 -11.02 14.94
CA MET A 422 -13.68 -9.56 14.96
C MET A 422 -15.01 -9.12 15.62
N ILE A 423 -15.93 -10.06 15.85
CA ILE A 423 -17.36 -9.76 16.12
C ILE A 423 -17.72 -9.80 17.61
N ALA A 424 -16.90 -10.39 18.47
CA ALA A 424 -17.33 -10.62 19.86
C ALA A 424 -17.48 -9.32 20.69
N ALA A 425 -16.76 -8.24 20.35
CA ALA A 425 -16.78 -6.98 21.10
C ALA A 425 -17.71 -5.91 20.50
N ASP A 426 -18.05 -5.98 19.21
CA ASP A 426 -18.68 -4.87 18.46
C ASP A 426 -20.13 -5.15 17.99
N THR A 427 -20.77 -6.16 18.57
CA THR A 427 -22.12 -6.62 18.20
C THR A 427 -23.16 -5.52 18.23
N GLU A 428 -23.05 -4.56 19.16
CA GLU A 428 -23.98 -3.43 19.26
C GLU A 428 -23.96 -2.58 17.99
N ALA A 429 -22.78 -2.06 17.61
CA ALA A 429 -22.64 -1.20 16.44
C ALA A 429 -23.01 -1.93 15.14
N LEU A 430 -22.54 -3.17 14.97
CA LEU A 430 -22.82 -4.01 13.80
C LEU A 430 -24.32 -4.29 13.57
N SER A 431 -25.12 -4.25 14.64
CA SER A 431 -26.57 -4.52 14.58
C SER A 431 -27.41 -3.29 14.20
N LEU A 432 -26.82 -2.09 14.20
CA LEU A 432 -27.55 -0.85 13.96
C LEU A 432 -27.81 -0.64 12.46
N PRO A 433 -28.99 -0.10 12.07
CA PRO A 433 -29.31 0.20 10.67
C PRO A 433 -28.26 1.07 9.97
N GLY A 434 -27.66 2.00 10.72
CA GLY A 434 -26.63 2.91 10.20
C GLY A 434 -25.27 2.28 9.93
N TYR A 435 -25.02 1.02 10.34
CA TYR A 435 -23.70 0.41 10.18
C TYR A 435 -23.31 0.24 8.72
N ALA A 436 -24.25 -0.12 7.85
CA ALA A 436 -23.98 -0.25 6.42
C ALA A 436 -23.48 1.07 5.83
N LEU A 437 -24.14 2.18 6.18
CA LEU A 437 -23.72 3.52 5.76
C LEU A 437 -22.37 3.94 6.37
N TYR A 438 -22.11 3.57 7.63
CA TYR A 438 -20.82 3.80 8.28
C TYR A 438 -19.68 3.01 7.59
N SER A 439 -19.93 1.73 7.26
CA SER A 439 -18.96 0.87 6.59
C SER A 439 -18.62 1.41 5.20
N GLU A 440 -19.62 1.94 4.49
CA GLU A 440 -19.44 2.56 3.17
C GLU A 440 -18.66 3.88 3.22
N LEU A 441 -19.01 4.78 4.15
CA LEU A 441 -18.53 6.17 4.12
C LEU A 441 -17.39 6.48 5.10
N CYS A 442 -17.26 5.72 6.19
CA CYS A 442 -16.44 6.09 7.33
C CYS A 442 -15.36 5.05 7.67
N ALA A 443 -15.64 3.76 7.51
CA ALA A 443 -14.76 2.68 7.96
C ALA A 443 -13.41 2.63 7.24
N THR A 444 -13.32 3.12 6.00
CA THR A 444 -12.03 3.24 5.29
C THR A 444 -11.00 4.05 6.07
N CYS A 445 -11.44 5.10 6.78
CA CYS A 445 -10.57 5.93 7.62
C CYS A 445 -10.65 5.52 9.09
N HIS A 446 -11.85 5.40 9.65
CA HIS A 446 -12.07 5.18 11.08
C HIS A 446 -12.03 3.70 11.50
N GLY A 447 -11.94 2.77 10.57
CA GLY A 447 -11.96 1.32 10.81
C GLY A 447 -13.36 0.76 11.00
N GLU A 448 -13.55 -0.53 10.73
CA GLU A 448 -14.84 -1.24 10.93
C GLU A 448 -15.33 -1.15 12.38
N SER A 449 -14.40 -1.11 13.34
CA SER A 449 -14.67 -1.05 14.78
C SER A 449 -14.65 0.37 15.37
N GLY A 450 -14.53 1.39 14.52
CA GLY A 450 -14.37 2.79 14.96
C GLY A 450 -13.04 3.09 15.65
N ALA A 451 -12.04 2.21 15.56
CA ALA A 451 -10.78 2.31 16.30
C ALA A 451 -9.73 3.26 15.66
N GLY A 452 -10.09 4.04 14.65
CA GLY A 452 -9.18 4.98 13.98
C GLY A 452 -8.07 4.31 13.17
N ASN A 453 -8.23 3.02 12.85
CA ASN A 453 -7.24 2.16 12.21
C ASN A 453 -7.73 1.63 10.85
N GLY A 454 -8.57 2.40 10.15
CA GLY A 454 -9.03 2.05 8.81
C GLY A 454 -7.87 1.90 7.82
N ARG A 455 -8.13 1.27 6.67
CA ARG A 455 -7.10 1.01 5.65
C ARG A 455 -6.39 2.27 5.17
N ALA A 456 -7.12 3.39 5.10
CA ALA A 456 -6.55 4.68 4.77
C ALA A 456 -5.70 5.28 5.90
N ALA A 457 -5.89 4.90 7.17
CA ALA A 457 -5.36 5.61 8.33
C ALA A 457 -3.84 5.82 8.28
N ARG A 458 -3.08 4.89 7.69
CA ARG A 458 -1.62 5.01 7.52
C ARG A 458 -1.19 6.16 6.59
N HIS A 459 -2.05 6.56 5.67
CA HIS A 459 -1.81 7.65 4.72
C HIS A 459 -2.28 9.00 5.27
N LEU A 460 -2.91 9.05 6.45
CA LEU A 460 -3.61 10.23 6.95
C LEU A 460 -2.88 10.87 8.13
N PHE A 461 -2.62 12.17 8.02
CA PHE A 461 -2.07 12.94 9.12
C PHE A 461 -2.83 14.27 9.29
N PRO A 462 -3.54 14.54 10.39
CA PRO A 462 -3.61 13.75 11.61
C PRO A 462 -4.32 12.42 11.40
N ALA A 463 -4.02 11.45 12.27
CA ALA A 463 -4.72 10.17 12.29
C ALA A 463 -6.24 10.36 12.48
N PRO A 464 -7.07 9.50 11.86
CA PRO A 464 -8.51 9.46 12.09
C PRO A 464 -8.82 9.30 13.58
N ARG A 465 -9.95 9.88 14.02
CA ARG A 465 -10.39 9.77 15.42
C ARG A 465 -10.70 8.32 15.75
N ASN A 466 -10.11 7.79 16.82
CA ASN A 466 -10.54 6.54 17.44
C ASN A 466 -11.75 6.83 18.33
N PHE A 467 -12.94 6.40 17.91
CA PHE A 467 -14.18 6.65 18.64
C PHE A 467 -14.32 5.83 19.93
N ARG A 468 -13.49 4.80 20.13
CA ARG A 468 -13.52 3.94 21.33
C ARG A 468 -12.72 4.55 22.49
N SER A 469 -11.54 5.08 22.18
CA SER A 469 -10.55 5.46 23.21
C SER A 469 -10.26 6.96 23.27
N GLU A 470 -10.73 7.75 22.29
CA GLU A 470 -10.43 9.18 22.24
C GLU A 470 -11.68 10.04 22.36
N PRO A 471 -11.60 11.16 23.08
CA PRO A 471 -12.67 12.14 23.10
C PRO A 471 -12.80 12.82 21.73
N LEU A 472 -14.03 13.24 21.42
CA LEU A 472 -14.28 14.19 20.34
C LEU A 472 -13.60 15.52 20.67
N ARG A 473 -12.93 16.13 19.68
CA ARG A 473 -12.20 17.39 19.87
C ARG A 473 -13.08 18.62 19.66
N ILE A 474 -14.12 18.50 18.85
CA ILE A 474 -15.08 19.56 18.57
C ILE A 474 -16.30 19.32 19.45
N VAL A 475 -16.45 20.15 20.48
CA VAL A 475 -17.41 19.95 21.58
C VAL A 475 -18.03 21.27 22.03
N SER A 476 -19.34 21.31 22.23
CA SER A 476 -20.06 22.48 22.75
C SER A 476 -20.62 22.29 24.16
N ALA A 477 -20.69 21.04 24.65
CA ALA A 477 -21.20 20.75 25.98
C ALA A 477 -20.29 21.33 27.08
N SER A 478 -20.92 21.77 28.18
CA SER A 478 -20.21 22.32 29.35
C SER A 478 -19.26 21.34 30.04
N ASN A 479 -19.47 20.03 29.89
CA ASN A 479 -18.57 18.98 30.39
C ASN A 479 -17.52 18.51 29.36
N GLY A 480 -17.41 19.18 28.21
CA GLY A 480 -16.40 18.85 27.20
C GLY A 480 -16.65 17.55 26.42
N LEU A 481 -17.86 16.97 26.52
CA LEU A 481 -18.27 15.85 25.67
C LEU A 481 -18.93 16.35 24.38
N GLY A 482 -18.71 15.66 23.27
CA GLY A 482 -19.35 16.03 22.00
C GLY A 482 -20.82 15.69 22.01
N THR A 483 -21.67 16.67 21.71
CA THR A 483 -23.11 16.54 21.50
C THR A 483 -23.41 15.95 20.12
N ASP A 484 -24.65 15.53 19.89
CA ASP A 484 -25.05 15.03 18.57
C ASP A 484 -24.96 16.14 17.51
N ASP A 485 -25.29 17.39 17.87
CA ASP A 485 -25.10 18.54 16.98
C ASP A 485 -23.63 18.80 16.65
N ASP A 486 -22.70 18.57 17.59
CA ASP A 486 -21.27 18.68 17.31
C ASP A 486 -20.82 17.63 16.28
N VAL A 487 -21.35 16.41 16.40
CA VAL A 487 -21.08 15.32 15.45
C VAL A 487 -21.70 15.64 14.09
N ILE A 488 -22.94 16.12 14.05
CA ILE A 488 -23.61 16.55 12.81
C ILE A 488 -22.79 17.62 12.10
N ARG A 489 -22.36 18.68 12.81
CA ARG A 489 -21.53 19.74 12.23
C ARG A 489 -20.21 19.18 11.69
N SER A 490 -19.57 18.29 12.44
CA SER A 490 -18.33 17.62 12.04
C SER A 490 -18.49 16.77 10.78
N ILE A 491 -19.59 16.04 10.64
CA ILE A 491 -19.86 15.22 9.44
C ILE A 491 -20.21 16.11 8.25
N ARG A 492 -21.09 17.10 8.44
CA ARG A 492 -21.56 17.96 7.34
C ARG A 492 -20.46 18.84 6.75
N HIS A 493 -19.57 19.35 7.60
CA HIS A 493 -18.52 20.29 7.19
C HIS A 493 -17.13 19.63 7.05
N GLY A 494 -16.98 18.38 7.49
CA GLY A 494 -15.68 17.74 7.58
C GLY A 494 -14.80 18.37 8.66
N GLN A 495 -13.48 18.14 8.58
CA GLN A 495 -12.52 18.74 9.51
C GLN A 495 -11.40 19.43 8.74
N ALA A 496 -11.44 20.77 8.74
CA ALA A 496 -10.46 21.59 8.05
C ALA A 496 -9.01 21.32 8.54
N GLY A 497 -8.05 21.33 7.62
CA GLY A 497 -6.66 20.95 7.92
C GLY A 497 -6.51 19.49 8.36
N SER A 498 -7.37 18.60 7.83
CA SER A 498 -7.30 17.15 7.91
C SER A 498 -7.81 16.53 6.60
N SER A 499 -7.78 15.20 6.49
CA SER A 499 -8.36 14.47 5.35
C SER A 499 -9.80 14.03 5.54
N MET A 500 -10.49 14.49 6.59
CA MET A 500 -11.92 14.17 6.80
C MET A 500 -12.79 15.07 5.91
N PRO A 501 -13.45 14.52 4.86
CA PRO A 501 -14.23 15.30 3.92
C PRO A 501 -15.57 15.74 4.53
N ALA A 502 -16.23 16.67 3.83
CA ALA A 502 -17.58 17.11 4.15
C ALA A 502 -18.62 16.17 3.53
N PHE A 503 -19.69 15.86 4.28
CA PHE A 503 -20.85 15.10 3.80
C PHE A 503 -22.13 15.95 3.85
N PRO A 504 -22.23 17.05 3.08
CA PRO A 504 -23.33 18.00 3.21
C PRO A 504 -24.67 17.43 2.73
N LEU A 505 -24.65 16.40 1.88
CA LEU A 505 -25.84 15.83 1.24
C LEU A 505 -26.53 14.72 2.05
N LEU A 506 -25.97 14.30 3.19
CA LEU A 506 -26.62 13.30 4.05
C LEU A 506 -27.93 13.84 4.64
N SER A 507 -28.96 12.99 4.63
CA SER A 507 -30.26 13.32 5.22
C SER A 507 -30.17 13.38 6.75
N ALA A 508 -31.19 13.96 7.40
CA ALA A 508 -31.27 13.96 8.86
C ALA A 508 -31.30 12.53 9.43
N SER A 509 -32.08 11.64 8.79
CA SER A 509 -32.16 10.22 9.16
C SER A 509 -30.83 9.50 9.03
N ASP A 510 -30.07 9.75 7.96
CA ASP A 510 -28.74 9.15 7.76
C ASP A 510 -27.77 9.59 8.86
N LEU A 511 -27.79 10.88 9.23
CA LEU A 511 -26.96 11.41 10.30
C LEU A 511 -27.33 10.81 11.66
N GLU A 512 -28.62 10.72 12.00
CA GLU A 512 -29.09 10.08 13.23
C GLU A 512 -28.59 8.63 13.32
N GLN A 513 -28.67 7.89 12.21
CA GLN A 513 -28.19 6.51 12.12
C GLN A 513 -26.67 6.40 12.28
N LEU A 514 -25.88 7.29 11.66
CA LEU A 514 -24.42 7.33 11.82
C LEU A 514 -24.01 7.72 13.25
N ILE A 515 -24.72 8.66 13.87
CA ILE A 515 -24.50 9.06 15.27
C ILE A 515 -24.75 7.86 16.18
N ALA A 516 -25.83 7.11 15.98
CA ALA A 516 -26.11 5.91 16.78
C ALA A 516 -24.94 4.91 16.74
N VAL A 517 -24.35 4.70 15.56
CA VAL A 517 -23.16 3.84 15.38
C VAL A 517 -21.94 4.41 16.11
N LEU A 518 -21.64 5.70 15.96
CA LEU A 518 -20.54 6.37 16.68
C LEU A 518 -20.70 6.24 18.20
N ARG A 519 -21.92 6.47 18.72
CA ARG A 519 -22.21 6.33 20.15
C ARG A 519 -22.07 4.89 20.63
N ALA A 520 -22.40 3.90 19.80
CA ALA A 520 -22.16 2.49 20.11
C ALA A 520 -20.65 2.18 20.22
N PHE A 521 -19.81 2.72 19.33
CA PHE A 521 -18.35 2.58 19.45
C PHE A 521 -17.81 3.25 20.73
N GLN A 522 -18.29 4.44 21.07
CA GLN A 522 -17.91 5.13 22.32
C GLN A 522 -18.28 4.30 23.56
N ARG A 523 -19.51 3.78 23.62
CA ARG A 523 -19.94 2.91 24.73
C ARG A 523 -19.10 1.63 24.80
N THR A 524 -18.80 1.02 23.66
CA THR A 524 -17.97 -0.19 23.60
C THR A 524 -16.57 0.08 24.16
N GLY A 525 -15.91 1.16 23.72
CA GLY A 525 -14.59 1.52 24.24
C GLY A 525 -14.60 1.88 25.73
N LEU A 526 -15.66 2.52 26.21
CA LEU A 526 -15.84 2.78 27.64
C LEU A 526 -15.97 1.48 28.46
N ARG A 527 -16.70 0.47 27.95
CA ARG A 527 -16.79 -0.85 28.60
C ARG A 527 -15.43 -1.55 28.63
N GLU A 528 -14.67 -1.50 27.53
CA GLU A 528 -13.31 -2.03 27.47
C GLU A 528 -12.38 -1.36 28.49
N GLN A 529 -12.47 -0.03 28.61
CA GLN A 529 -11.70 0.73 29.59
C GLN A 529 -12.06 0.35 31.02
N TYR A 530 -13.36 0.28 31.34
CA TYR A 530 -13.81 -0.14 32.68
C TYR A 530 -13.28 -1.53 33.03
N GLN A 531 -13.34 -2.47 32.08
CA GLN A 531 -12.87 -3.83 32.30
C GLN A 531 -11.35 -3.90 32.45
N ALA A 532 -10.60 -3.10 31.69
CA ALA A 532 -9.14 -2.99 31.85
C ALA A 532 -8.75 -2.39 33.21
N GLU A 533 -9.46 -1.35 33.67
CA GLU A 533 -9.26 -0.76 35.00
C GLU A 533 -9.55 -1.79 36.10
N ALA A 534 -10.67 -2.50 36.01
CA ALA A 534 -11.04 -3.56 36.95
C ALA A 534 -9.99 -4.69 37.01
N ASN A 535 -9.52 -5.16 35.85
CA ASN A 535 -8.48 -6.19 35.77
C ASN A 535 -7.16 -5.70 36.39
N SER A 536 -6.76 -4.45 36.13
CA SER A 536 -5.52 -3.90 36.67
C SER A 536 -5.55 -3.78 38.20
N LEU A 537 -6.71 -3.49 38.78
CA LEU A 537 -6.90 -3.44 40.23
C LEU A 537 -6.84 -4.85 40.84
N ALA A 538 -7.47 -5.84 40.19
CA ALA A 538 -7.40 -7.23 40.61
C ALA A 538 -5.96 -7.75 40.59
N GLU A 539 -5.19 -7.47 39.52
CA GLU A 539 -3.77 -7.83 39.43
C GLU A 539 -2.92 -7.16 40.51
N GLN A 540 -3.19 -5.90 40.86
CA GLN A 540 -2.50 -5.20 41.94
C GLN A 540 -2.84 -5.77 43.32
N GLU A 541 -4.10 -6.15 43.55
CA GLU A 541 -4.54 -6.80 44.79
C GLU A 541 -3.89 -8.17 44.95
N GLU A 542 -3.88 -9.00 43.90
CA GLU A 542 -3.19 -10.30 43.89
C GLU A 542 -1.68 -10.17 44.13
N ALA A 543 -1.03 -9.20 43.47
CA ALA A 543 0.40 -8.91 43.67
C ALA A 543 0.71 -8.42 45.09
N SER A 544 -0.22 -7.71 45.74
CA SER A 544 -0.08 -7.21 47.10
C SER A 544 -0.38 -8.27 48.18
N ALA A 545 -1.21 -9.27 47.86
CA ALA A 545 -1.66 -10.30 48.80
C ALA A 545 -0.69 -11.49 48.94
N GLY A 546 0.36 -11.58 48.11
CA GLY A 546 1.36 -12.65 48.18
C GLY A 546 0.81 -14.05 47.86
N ALA A 547 -0.34 -14.13 47.17
CA ALA A 547 -0.96 -15.39 46.77
C ALA A 547 -0.21 -16.00 45.56
N PRO A 548 -0.12 -17.34 45.46
CA PRO A 548 0.53 -17.99 44.32
C PRO A 548 -0.25 -17.74 43.03
N ALA A 549 0.46 -17.37 41.96
CA ALA A 549 -0.12 -17.19 40.63
C ALA A 549 -0.87 -18.47 40.18
N GLY A 550 -2.18 -18.36 39.99
CA GLY A 550 -3.02 -19.43 39.45
C GLY A 550 -4.15 -19.95 40.34
N SER A 551 -4.54 -19.27 41.43
CA SER A 551 -5.84 -19.57 42.06
C SER A 551 -6.97 -18.99 41.21
N ASP A 552 -7.78 -19.87 40.63
CA ASP A 552 -8.97 -19.61 39.80
C ASP A 552 -10.13 -18.95 40.59
N SER A 553 -9.83 -18.17 41.64
CA SER A 553 -10.80 -17.62 42.59
C SER A 553 -11.05 -16.12 42.42
N GLY A 554 -10.43 -15.44 41.45
CA GLY A 554 -10.57 -13.99 41.23
C GLY A 554 -11.57 -13.59 40.12
N ILE A 555 -12.01 -14.52 39.26
CA ILE A 555 -12.76 -14.18 38.03
C ILE A 555 -14.27 -14.50 38.11
N GLU A 556 -14.79 -14.98 39.24
CA GLU A 556 -16.24 -15.26 39.36
C GLU A 556 -17.13 -14.00 39.53
N SER A 557 -16.57 -12.78 39.71
CA SER A 557 -17.37 -11.58 40.02
C SER A 557 -17.53 -10.55 38.89
N LEU A 558 -16.96 -10.75 37.70
CA LEU A 558 -17.10 -9.81 36.56
C LEU A 558 -18.34 -10.10 35.69
N GLY A 559 -19.01 -11.24 35.87
CA GLY A 559 -20.22 -11.63 35.15
C GLY A 559 -21.50 -11.58 35.98
N SER A 560 -21.48 -10.92 37.15
CA SER A 560 -22.67 -10.79 37.99
C SER A 560 -23.62 -9.70 37.46
N GLU A 561 -24.94 -9.84 37.66
CA GLU A 561 -25.90 -8.78 37.29
C GLU A 561 -25.61 -7.43 37.99
N SER A 562 -24.92 -7.45 39.14
CA SER A 562 -24.53 -6.24 39.86
C SER A 562 -23.37 -5.52 39.16
N SER A 563 -22.35 -6.26 38.74
CA SER A 563 -21.19 -5.71 38.02
C SER A 563 -21.57 -5.16 36.65
N GLU A 564 -22.52 -5.79 35.96
CA GLU A 564 -23.04 -5.27 34.68
C GLU A 564 -23.78 -3.93 34.86
N LYS A 565 -24.60 -3.79 35.91
CA LYS A 565 -25.31 -2.53 36.21
C LYS A 565 -24.35 -1.41 36.60
N GLU A 566 -23.31 -1.72 37.37
CA GLU A 566 -22.28 -0.76 37.74
C GLU A 566 -21.49 -0.28 36.53
N MET A 567 -21.09 -1.18 35.65
CA MET A 567 -20.44 -0.85 34.39
C MET A 567 -21.34 0.04 33.53
N GLU A 568 -22.61 -0.30 33.36
CA GLU A 568 -23.53 0.50 32.54
C GLU A 568 -23.73 1.90 33.13
N ALA A 569 -23.88 2.03 34.46
CA ALA A 569 -23.94 3.34 35.11
C ALA A 569 -22.66 4.17 34.90
N TRP A 570 -21.49 3.52 34.97
CA TRP A 570 -20.19 4.15 34.71
C TRP A 570 -20.06 4.64 33.27
N VAL A 571 -20.52 3.83 32.31
CA VAL A 571 -20.52 4.15 30.87
C VAL A 571 -21.44 5.34 30.61
N VAL A 572 -22.69 5.30 31.08
CA VAL A 572 -23.67 6.37 30.89
C VAL A 572 -23.15 7.70 31.45
N ALA A 573 -22.56 7.68 32.65
CA ALA A 573 -22.00 8.88 33.27
C ALA A 573 -20.86 9.52 32.47
N ARG A 574 -20.15 8.76 31.64
CA ARG A 574 -19.01 9.21 30.83
C ARG A 574 -19.31 9.42 29.35
N SER A 575 -20.45 8.94 28.86
CA SER A 575 -20.89 9.09 27.47
C SER A 575 -21.96 10.16 27.27
N ALA A 576 -22.60 10.66 28.33
CA ALA A 576 -23.72 11.60 28.22
C ALA A 576 -23.24 13.07 28.21
N PRO A 577 -23.35 13.80 27.08
CA PRO A 577 -23.03 15.21 27.05
C PRO A 577 -24.04 16.03 27.86
N LEU A 578 -23.55 17.04 28.58
CA LEU A 578 -24.42 18.07 29.16
C LEU A 578 -24.96 19.00 28.05
N PRO A 579 -25.98 19.83 28.34
CA PRO A 579 -26.45 20.82 27.38
C PRO A 579 -25.29 21.69 26.83
N PRO A 580 -25.32 22.05 25.54
CA PRO A 580 -24.37 22.99 24.96
C PRO A 580 -24.29 24.30 25.76
N LEU A 581 -23.11 24.91 25.81
CA LEU A 581 -23.01 26.28 26.28
C LEU A 581 -23.86 27.19 25.40
N ALA A 582 -24.59 28.12 26.01
CA ALA A 582 -25.29 29.16 25.26
C ALA A 582 -24.27 30.18 24.78
N ALA A 583 -23.94 30.15 23.48
CA ALA A 583 -23.13 31.19 22.87
C ALA A 583 -23.87 32.55 22.99
N PRO A 584 -23.20 33.62 23.44
CA PRO A 584 -23.82 34.93 23.53
C PRO A 584 -24.12 35.51 22.15
N ASP A 585 -24.98 36.52 22.08
CA ASP A 585 -25.10 37.35 20.89
C ASP A 585 -23.82 38.18 20.74
N PHE A 586 -23.05 37.95 19.68
CA PHE A 586 -21.80 38.64 19.43
C PHE A 586 -22.07 40.03 18.83
N SER A 587 -21.51 41.06 19.46
CA SER A 587 -21.52 42.41 18.93
C SER A 587 -20.56 42.54 17.74
N PRO A 588 -20.75 43.52 16.83
CA PRO A 588 -19.78 43.77 15.78
C PRO A 588 -18.40 44.13 16.35
N ALA A 589 -17.33 43.64 15.70
CA ALA A 589 -15.96 43.95 16.08
C ALA A 589 -15.71 45.47 16.03
N THR A 590 -15.23 46.04 17.14
CA THR A 590 -14.79 47.44 17.22
C THR A 590 -13.28 47.51 17.45
N PRO A 591 -12.60 48.60 17.07
CA PRO A 591 -11.17 48.76 17.35
C PRO A 591 -10.84 48.62 18.85
N SER A 592 -11.73 49.07 19.74
CA SER A 592 -11.55 48.93 21.19
C SER A 592 -11.68 47.49 21.66
N ALA A 593 -12.64 46.72 21.12
CA ALA A 593 -12.82 45.31 21.45
C ALA A 593 -11.64 44.46 20.97
N ILE A 594 -11.15 44.73 19.75
CA ILE A 594 -9.97 44.08 19.17
C ILE A 594 -8.73 44.37 20.03
N ALA A 595 -8.49 45.62 20.41
CA ALA A 595 -7.35 45.99 21.25
C ALA A 595 -7.42 45.35 22.66
N ALA A 596 -8.62 45.27 23.25
CA ALA A 596 -8.82 44.56 24.50
C ALA A 596 -8.55 43.05 24.36
N GLY A 597 -8.98 42.46 23.24
CA GLY A 597 -8.72 41.07 22.89
C GLY A 597 -7.25 40.76 22.72
N GLU A 598 -6.50 41.64 22.04
CA GLU A 598 -5.04 41.52 21.88
C GLU A 598 -4.32 41.53 23.23
N GLN A 599 -4.67 42.47 24.12
CA GLN A 599 -4.08 42.51 25.46
C GLN A 599 -4.36 41.22 26.23
N LEU A 600 -5.61 40.75 26.18
CA LEU A 600 -6.02 39.53 26.86
C LEU A 600 -5.31 38.30 26.28
N TYR A 601 -5.14 38.22 24.96
CA TYR A 601 -4.45 37.13 24.26
C TYR A 601 -3.02 36.91 24.78
N HIS A 602 -2.30 37.99 25.07
CA HIS A 602 -0.98 37.91 25.70
C HIS A 602 -1.05 37.56 27.18
N GLN A 603 -2.01 38.11 27.93
CA GLN A 603 -2.17 37.87 29.38
C GLN A 603 -2.50 36.42 29.70
N VAL A 604 -3.36 35.77 28.89
CA VAL A 604 -3.74 34.37 29.09
C VAL A 604 -2.74 33.37 28.49
N GLY A 605 -1.69 33.87 27.83
CA GLY A 605 -0.60 33.05 27.30
C GLY A 605 -0.86 32.40 25.95
N CYS A 606 -1.90 32.79 25.19
CA CYS A 606 -2.17 32.24 23.86
C CYS A 606 -0.95 32.38 22.92
N ALA A 607 -0.25 33.51 23.00
CA ALA A 607 0.95 33.81 22.22
C ALA A 607 2.11 32.81 22.45
N GLY A 608 2.12 32.08 23.57
CA GLY A 608 3.15 31.08 23.85
C GLY A 608 3.09 29.86 22.92
N CYS A 609 1.90 29.54 22.40
CA CYS A 609 1.72 28.45 21.42
C CYS A 609 1.36 29.00 20.03
N HIS A 610 0.53 30.03 19.97
CA HIS A 610 0.03 30.64 18.74
C HIS A 610 0.79 31.95 18.45
N SER A 611 2.01 31.83 17.94
CA SER A 611 2.84 33.01 17.62
C SER A 611 2.18 33.87 16.54
N LEU A 612 2.25 35.20 16.71
CA LEU A 612 1.79 36.18 15.72
C LEU A 612 2.92 36.63 14.77
N SER A 613 4.13 36.13 15.00
CA SER A 613 5.31 36.35 14.13
C SER A 613 5.51 35.16 13.20
N ASP A 614 6.39 35.29 12.22
CA ASP A 614 6.74 34.21 11.28
C ASP A 614 7.60 33.10 11.92
N SER A 615 7.42 32.86 13.22
CA SER A 615 8.02 31.75 13.94
C SER A 615 7.40 30.43 13.48
N ALA A 616 8.21 29.38 13.41
CA ALA A 616 7.71 28.04 13.15
C ALA A 616 6.63 27.64 14.19
N PRO A 617 5.58 26.91 13.77
CA PRO A 617 4.53 26.50 14.69
C PRO A 617 5.08 25.54 15.75
N LEU A 618 4.51 25.62 16.96
CA LEU A 618 4.96 24.82 18.09
C LEU A 618 4.38 23.40 17.97
N VAL A 619 5.25 22.39 18.10
CA VAL A 619 4.84 20.99 18.16
C VAL A 619 4.69 20.59 19.62
N LEU A 620 3.47 20.26 20.04
CA LEU A 620 3.15 19.75 21.37
C LEU A 620 2.68 18.29 21.30
N ALA A 621 2.47 17.65 22.44
CA ALA A 621 1.89 16.31 22.53
C ALA A 621 0.44 16.36 23.00
N ASP A 622 -0.43 15.56 22.38
CA ASP A 622 -1.79 15.33 22.86
C ASP A 622 -1.81 14.37 24.06
N SER A 623 -2.99 14.08 24.63
CA SER A 623 -3.10 13.20 25.80
C SER A 623 -2.63 11.76 25.57
N LEU A 624 -2.40 11.36 24.31
CA LEU A 624 -1.87 10.07 23.91
C LEU A 624 -0.39 10.16 23.48
N GLY A 625 0.27 11.30 23.70
CA GLY A 625 1.66 11.51 23.30
C GLY A 625 1.87 11.80 21.82
N ARG A 626 0.80 11.95 21.02
CA ARG A 626 0.92 12.19 19.58
C ARG A 626 1.20 13.65 19.29
N PRO A 627 2.01 13.96 18.25
CA PRO A 627 2.32 15.33 17.91
C PRO A 627 1.08 16.09 17.44
N VAL A 628 0.89 17.29 17.98
CA VAL A 628 -0.12 18.27 17.58
C VAL A 628 0.54 19.63 17.39
N VAL A 629 0.38 20.18 16.20
CA VAL A 629 0.98 21.45 15.80
C VAL A 629 0.05 22.59 16.19
N SER A 630 0.59 23.63 16.82
CA SER A 630 -0.16 24.86 17.07
C SER A 630 -0.56 25.51 15.75
N ARG A 631 -1.81 25.97 15.68
CA ARG A 631 -2.39 26.48 14.44
C ARG A 631 -1.88 27.90 14.18
N ASP A 632 -1.43 28.21 12.96
CA ASP A 632 -1.32 29.60 12.50
C ASP A 632 -2.73 30.18 12.40
N LEU A 633 -3.03 31.14 13.28
CA LEU A 633 -4.36 31.73 13.37
C LEU A 633 -4.64 32.69 12.22
N ARG A 634 -3.64 33.10 11.43
CA ARG A 634 -3.80 34.03 10.29
C ARG A 634 -4.26 33.30 9.04
N SER A 635 -3.48 32.33 8.58
CA SER A 635 -3.63 31.71 7.25
C SER A 635 -4.13 30.26 7.30
N ALA A 636 -3.98 29.53 8.41
CA ALA A 636 -4.38 28.13 8.41
C ALA A 636 -5.91 27.98 8.64
N PRO A 637 -6.56 26.95 8.07
CA PRO A 637 -7.95 26.64 8.35
C PRO A 637 -8.19 26.27 9.82
N LEU A 638 -9.24 26.83 10.43
CA LEU A 638 -9.60 26.57 11.82
C LEU A 638 -10.47 25.31 11.93
N ARG A 639 -10.13 24.43 12.88
CA ARG A 639 -10.87 23.18 13.11
C ARG A 639 -12.15 23.45 13.89
N GLY A 640 -13.27 22.92 13.38
CA GLY A 640 -14.58 23.09 13.98
C GLY A 640 -15.33 24.36 13.57
N GLY A 641 -14.81 25.12 12.60
CA GLY A 641 -15.43 26.35 12.09
C GLY A 641 -14.72 27.63 12.54
N ASP A 642 -15.02 28.74 11.86
CA ASP A 642 -14.47 30.07 12.10
C ASP A 642 -15.53 31.11 12.46
N SER A 643 -16.79 30.68 12.66
CA SER A 643 -17.84 31.58 13.15
C SER A 643 -17.55 32.02 14.60
N PRO A 644 -18.05 33.19 15.04
CA PRO A 644 -17.90 33.62 16.43
C PRO A 644 -18.38 32.58 17.45
N ALA A 645 -19.47 31.86 17.15
CA ALA A 645 -19.97 30.78 17.99
C ALA A 645 -19.01 29.58 18.03
N ASP A 646 -18.43 29.18 16.90
CA ASP A 646 -17.47 28.06 16.87
C ASP A 646 -16.22 28.39 17.69
N LEU A 647 -15.68 29.60 17.52
CA LEU A 647 -14.54 30.11 18.28
C LEU A 647 -14.86 30.21 19.77
N TYR A 648 -16.07 30.66 20.13
CA TYR A 648 -16.54 30.67 21.50
C TYR A 648 -16.48 29.27 22.14
N TYR A 649 -16.93 28.23 21.44
CA TYR A 649 -16.82 26.87 21.96
C TYR A 649 -15.35 26.40 22.07
N ARG A 650 -14.49 26.69 21.08
CA ARG A 650 -13.07 26.30 21.11
C ARG A 650 -12.31 26.97 22.26
N ILE A 651 -12.60 28.24 22.55
CA ILE A 651 -11.92 29.02 23.60
C ILE A 651 -12.49 28.68 24.97
N THR A 652 -13.82 28.60 25.10
CA THR A 652 -14.47 28.39 26.40
C THR A 652 -14.32 26.94 26.87
N VAL A 653 -14.66 25.96 26.02
CA VAL A 653 -14.62 24.53 26.37
C VAL A 653 -13.23 23.93 26.13
N GLY A 654 -12.43 24.51 25.24
CA GLY A 654 -11.16 23.95 24.82
C GLY A 654 -11.30 22.88 23.74
N LEU A 655 -10.20 22.16 23.48
CA LEU A 655 -10.19 20.99 22.61
C LEU A 655 -9.77 19.75 23.42
N PRO A 656 -10.73 18.89 23.84
CA PRO A 656 -10.46 17.72 24.67
C PRO A 656 -9.35 16.83 24.13
N GLY A 657 -8.50 16.34 25.03
CA GLY A 657 -7.35 15.49 24.69
C GLY A 657 -6.20 16.23 24.01
N THR A 658 -6.23 17.56 23.90
CA THR A 658 -5.12 18.37 23.36
C THR A 658 -4.60 19.36 24.40
N PRO A 659 -3.42 19.97 24.18
CA PRO A 659 -2.91 21.05 25.04
C PRO A 659 -3.71 22.34 25.00
N HIS A 660 -4.73 22.48 24.12
CA HIS A 660 -5.54 23.69 24.04
C HIS A 660 -6.59 23.69 25.17
N PRO A 661 -6.41 24.53 26.21
CA PRO A 661 -7.18 24.43 27.45
C PRO A 661 -8.60 24.98 27.29
N SER A 662 -9.44 24.70 28.30
CA SER A 662 -10.70 25.40 28.55
C SER A 662 -10.42 26.72 29.29
N LEU A 663 -11.05 27.81 28.85
CA LEU A 663 -10.99 29.12 29.51
C LEU A 663 -12.33 29.51 30.15
N THR A 664 -12.99 28.57 30.83
CA THR A 664 -14.24 28.81 31.59
C THR A 664 -14.11 29.82 32.73
N SER A 665 -12.89 30.18 33.13
CA SER A 665 -12.63 31.24 34.12
C SER A 665 -12.84 32.65 33.59
N LEU A 666 -12.89 32.85 32.27
CA LEU A 666 -13.13 34.15 31.64
C LEU A 666 -14.62 34.41 31.46
N GLY A 667 -15.02 35.69 31.56
CA GLY A 667 -16.37 36.13 31.26
C GLY A 667 -16.67 36.13 29.76
N ALA A 668 -17.96 36.06 29.40
CA ALA A 668 -18.39 36.03 27.99
C ALA A 668 -17.89 37.23 27.17
N ALA A 669 -17.87 38.43 27.75
CA ALA A 669 -17.35 39.64 27.08
C ALA A 669 -15.83 39.61 26.85
N GLU A 670 -15.09 38.96 27.74
CA GLU A 670 -13.64 38.78 27.58
C GLU A 670 -13.33 37.80 26.45
N ILE A 671 -14.08 36.68 26.39
CA ILE A 671 -13.98 35.71 25.30
C ILE A 671 -14.40 36.34 23.98
N GLU A 672 -15.46 37.15 23.96
CA GLU A 672 -15.87 37.91 22.77
C GLU A 672 -14.74 38.82 22.26
N ASN A 673 -14.05 39.54 23.14
CA ASN A 673 -12.89 40.35 22.73
C ASN A 673 -11.77 39.50 22.12
N LEU A 674 -11.48 38.32 22.68
CA LEU A 674 -10.52 37.36 22.09
C LEU A 674 -10.96 36.92 20.70
N ILE A 675 -12.24 36.61 20.51
CA ILE A 675 -12.81 36.21 19.21
C ILE A 675 -12.64 37.34 18.19
N HIS A 676 -12.94 38.59 18.56
CA HIS A 676 -12.76 39.75 17.68
C HIS A 676 -11.29 39.94 17.29
N PHE A 677 -10.36 39.75 18.24
CA PHE A 677 -8.94 39.80 17.94
C PHE A 677 -8.50 38.67 17.00
N VAL A 678 -8.84 37.42 17.29
CA VAL A 678 -8.52 36.27 16.42
C VAL A 678 -9.11 36.46 15.02
N GLY A 679 -10.33 36.95 14.91
CA GLY A 679 -10.96 37.31 13.64
C GLY A 679 -10.20 38.38 12.88
N SER A 680 -9.64 39.39 13.57
CA SER A 680 -8.83 40.46 12.95
C SER A 680 -7.49 39.99 12.36
N LEU A 681 -7.00 38.82 12.79
CA LEU A 681 -5.76 38.22 12.27
C LEU A 681 -5.95 37.48 10.94
N ARG A 682 -7.18 37.14 10.58
CA ARG A 682 -7.49 36.23 9.47
C ARG A 682 -7.14 36.85 8.12
N THR A 683 -6.43 36.08 7.28
CA THR A 683 -6.23 36.42 5.88
C THR A 683 -7.40 35.90 5.03
N PRO A 684 -7.75 36.58 3.92
CA PRO A 684 -8.80 36.10 3.02
C PRO A 684 -8.45 34.76 2.35
N GLU A 685 -7.16 34.54 2.08
CA GLU A 685 -6.65 33.31 1.48
C GLU A 685 -6.12 32.39 2.58
N LEU A 686 -6.68 31.18 2.65
CA LEU A 686 -6.27 30.16 3.60
C LEU A 686 -5.33 29.15 2.96
N GLU A 687 -4.30 28.75 3.70
CA GLU A 687 -3.34 27.74 3.28
C GLU A 687 -3.98 26.35 3.21
N GLN A 688 -3.86 25.70 2.05
CA GLN A 688 -4.16 24.28 1.88
C GLN A 688 -2.88 23.49 2.12
N THR A 689 -2.96 22.44 2.94
CA THR A 689 -1.81 21.59 3.27
C THR A 689 -2.13 20.13 3.00
N THR A 690 -1.23 19.46 2.29
CA THR A 690 -1.26 17.99 2.11
C THR A 690 -0.91 17.28 3.41
N ASN A 691 -1.02 15.95 3.44
CA ASN A 691 -0.56 15.18 4.60
C ASN A 691 0.96 15.29 4.75
N ALA A 692 1.70 15.28 3.63
CA ALA A 692 3.14 15.47 3.62
C ALA A 692 3.56 16.86 4.15
N ASP A 693 2.83 17.93 3.82
CA ASP A 693 3.12 19.27 4.37
C ASP A 693 2.93 19.29 5.89
N ARG A 694 1.83 18.70 6.38
CA ARG A 694 1.54 18.62 7.83
C ARG A 694 2.56 17.76 8.58
N LEU A 695 3.05 16.68 7.99
CA LEU A 695 4.11 15.84 8.56
C LEU A 695 5.45 16.59 8.61
N ARG A 696 5.80 17.34 7.56
CA ARG A 696 7.02 18.16 7.51
C ARG A 696 7.06 19.26 8.56
N GLN A 697 5.90 19.77 8.98
CA GLN A 697 5.81 20.73 10.10
C GLN A 697 6.24 20.12 11.45
N ILE A 698 6.11 18.80 11.61
CA ILE A 698 6.43 18.09 12.86
C ILE A 698 7.85 17.53 12.83
N PHE A 699 8.20 16.94 11.70
CA PHE A 699 9.49 16.32 11.45
C PHE A 699 10.18 17.08 10.31
N PRO A 700 10.64 18.33 10.55
CA PRO A 700 11.40 19.06 9.55
C PRO A 700 12.65 18.24 9.21
N ARG A 701 12.91 18.03 7.91
CA ARG A 701 14.08 17.28 7.45
C ARG A 701 15.32 17.78 8.17
N GLN A 702 16.08 16.89 8.80
CA GLN A 702 17.50 17.14 8.96
C GLN A 702 18.07 17.20 7.54
N SER A 703 18.84 18.24 7.21
CA SER A 703 19.59 18.28 5.95
C SER A 703 20.31 16.93 5.78
N PRO A 704 20.34 16.35 4.57
CA PRO A 704 21.09 15.11 4.37
C PRO A 704 22.54 15.36 4.82
N PRO A 705 23.16 14.43 5.58
CA PRO A 705 24.56 14.55 5.97
C PRO A 705 25.50 14.58 4.76
#